data_AF-A0AAD5P037-F1
#
_entry.id   AF-A0AAD5P037-F1
#
_cell.length_a   1.000
_cell.length_b   1.000
_cell.length_c   1.000
_cell.angle_alpha   90.00
_cell.angle_beta   90.00
_cell.angle_gamma   90.00
#
_symmetry.space_group_name_H-M   'P 1'
#
loop_
_entity.id
_entity.type
_entity.pdbx_description
1 polymer ?
#
loop_
_entity_poly.entity_id
_entity_poly.type
_entity_poly.pdbx_seq_one_letter_code
_entity_poly.pdbx_strand_id
1 'polypeptide(L)'
;MAGGSFGPAGVAEDRAEQYQGRVTCSVIVACIVAAIGGSIFGYDIGISGGVTSMDSFLEKFFNTVYKNKKYVHENNYCKYNNQGLSAFTSSLYLAGLVSSLVASPITRNYGRRASIICGGIGFLVGAALNAAAVNLAMLLLGRIMLGVGIGFGNQAVPLYLSEMAPTHLRGGLNMMFQLATTLGIFTANMINFGTQKLEPWGWRLSLGLAAFPATLMTIGGKLLPETPNSLIERGLTEKGRRVLEKIRGTKDVSAEYQDILDASELANSIKHPFRNILVKRNRPQLVMAIFMPAFQILTGINSILFYAPVLFQSMGFGGNASLYSSALTGAVLALSTLISIATVDRLGRRILLISGGIQMVICQVIVSIILGVKFGENQELSKGFSVLVVVVVCLFVMAFGWSWGPLGWTVPSEIFPLETRSAGQSITVAVNLLFTFVIAQSFLSLLCAFKFGIFLFFAGWITIMTIFVYLLLPETKGVPIEEMILLWRKHWFWKRIMPESNSTSRYREDRRPHVEPSLMASPLTPPPHPPSLLHTSTTISRRSLLLLSSSSLSLPPPPPPPPLDTTITDRVFMEFSLCPTFSLCPTSTTPLGRLVIGLYGHLVPTTVSNFKSMCTSSAYKNTLVHKIFPGQFFLAGRQDLRESRGQVHPPLDFLSRNTETVDSKAFLLTHSRAGVVSLCLSENDDDDDIKLDPDYRNVEFLITTGPGPCPQLDSKNIVFGTVLQGLDVVTAIASIPTYKPSEEIQQYNDLASFLGDKRAENARAMWNRPLKTVYISDCGDFKVTKPSLPPSLP
;
A
#
# COMPACT_ATOMS: atom_id res chain seq x y z
N MET A 1 -1.54 15.70 10.71
CA MET A 1 -1.95 14.77 11.77
C MET A 1 -3.45 14.78 11.85
N ALA A 2 -4.10 13.62 11.67
CA ALA A 2 -5.47 13.29 12.06
C ALA A 2 -5.70 11.85 11.59
N GLY A 3 -5.59 10.89 12.51
CA GLY A 3 -5.88 9.48 12.28
C GLY A 3 -7.38 9.22 12.41
N GLY A 4 -7.91 8.34 11.56
CA GLY A 4 -9.28 7.85 11.62
C GLY A 4 -9.31 6.33 11.46
N SER A 5 -9.74 5.67 12.54
CA SER A 5 -9.98 4.23 12.78
C SER A 5 -11.34 3.81 12.19
N PHE A 6 -11.39 2.88 11.23
CA PHE A 6 -11.58 1.41 11.28
C PHE A 6 -13.03 0.92 11.01
N GLY A 7 -13.17 0.29 9.84
CA GLY A 7 -14.29 -0.55 9.41
C GLY A 7 -14.11 -0.93 7.95
N PRO A 8 -14.74 -2.02 7.45
CA PRO A 8 -14.76 -3.39 7.96
C PRO A 8 -13.50 -4.13 7.44
N ALA A 9 -12.37 -3.91 8.11
CA ALA A 9 -11.04 -4.37 7.65
C ALA A 9 -10.60 -5.72 8.25
N GLY A 10 -11.19 -6.14 9.37
CA GLY A 10 -10.65 -7.25 10.19
C GLY A 10 -10.45 -8.58 9.44
N VAL A 11 -11.39 -9.01 8.59
CA VAL A 11 -11.31 -10.35 7.97
C VAL A 11 -10.20 -10.45 6.90
N ALA A 12 -9.80 -9.34 6.28
CA ALA A 12 -8.78 -9.32 5.21
C ALA A 12 -7.40 -8.95 5.75
N GLU A 13 -7.33 -8.00 6.70
CA GLU A 13 -6.09 -7.62 7.39
C GLU A 13 -5.51 -8.83 8.17
N ASP A 14 -6.38 -9.66 8.76
CA ASP A 14 -6.02 -10.95 9.39
C ASP A 14 -5.42 -11.97 8.40
N ARG A 15 -5.70 -11.90 7.09
CA ARG A 15 -5.20 -12.87 6.08
C ARG A 15 -3.87 -12.45 5.46
N ALA A 16 -3.62 -11.16 5.26
CA ALA A 16 -2.35 -10.67 4.73
C ALA A 16 -1.18 -10.98 5.67
N GLU A 17 -1.43 -10.97 6.99
CA GLU A 17 -0.47 -11.40 8.03
C GLU A 17 -0.20 -12.92 8.02
N GLN A 18 -1.09 -13.72 7.41
CA GLN A 18 -0.93 -15.17 7.27
C GLN A 18 -0.12 -15.58 6.02
N TYR A 19 0.41 -14.63 5.24
CA TYR A 19 1.19 -14.95 4.04
C TYR A 19 2.57 -15.54 4.42
N GLN A 20 2.69 -16.87 4.40
CA GLN A 20 3.91 -17.62 4.73
C GLN A 20 4.90 -17.77 3.55
N GLY A 21 4.74 -16.97 2.49
CA GLY A 21 5.50 -17.12 1.24
C GLY A 21 6.97 -16.69 1.34
N ARG A 22 7.89 -17.60 1.01
CA ARG A 22 9.34 -17.33 0.94
C ARG A 22 9.76 -16.90 -0.46
N VAL A 23 10.89 -16.19 -0.56
CA VAL A 23 11.50 -15.85 -1.84
C VAL A 23 12.24 -17.08 -2.38
N THR A 24 11.72 -17.68 -3.45
CA THR A 24 12.38 -18.81 -4.10
C THR A 24 13.32 -18.32 -5.21
N CYS A 25 14.40 -19.08 -5.45
CA CYS A 25 15.29 -18.82 -6.58
C CYS A 25 14.54 -18.87 -7.93
N SER A 26 13.51 -19.72 -8.03
CA SER A 26 12.66 -19.81 -9.23
C SER A 26 11.93 -18.49 -9.54
N VAL A 27 11.46 -17.75 -8.53
CA VAL A 27 10.81 -16.44 -8.73
C VAL A 27 11.82 -15.40 -9.18
N ILE A 28 12.98 -15.35 -8.51
CA ILE A 28 14.03 -14.38 -8.85
C ILE A 28 14.47 -14.58 -10.31
N VAL A 29 14.75 -15.82 -10.72
CA VAL A 29 15.15 -16.14 -12.10
C VAL A 29 14.04 -15.77 -13.08
N ALA A 30 12.78 -16.10 -12.78
CA ALA A 30 11.65 -15.75 -13.63
C ALA A 30 11.49 -14.22 -13.78
N CYS A 31 11.64 -13.46 -12.70
CA CYS A 31 11.57 -12.01 -12.72
C CYS A 31 12.75 -11.38 -13.48
N ILE A 32 13.96 -11.90 -13.32
CA ILE A 32 15.14 -11.42 -14.08
C ILE A 32 14.92 -11.65 -15.58
N VAL A 33 14.48 -12.84 -15.97
CA VAL A 33 14.24 -13.17 -17.39
C VAL A 33 13.11 -12.32 -17.97
N ALA A 34 12.01 -12.10 -17.22
CA ALA A 34 10.93 -11.21 -17.66
C ALA A 34 11.40 -9.76 -17.78
N ALA A 35 12.21 -9.28 -16.83
CA ALA A 35 12.73 -7.92 -16.81
C ALA A 35 13.57 -7.57 -18.06
N ILE A 36 14.19 -8.56 -18.73
CA ILE A 36 14.90 -8.36 -20.01
C ILE A 36 14.01 -7.67 -21.05
N GLY A 37 12.69 -7.80 -20.98
CA GLY A 37 11.79 -7.05 -21.88
C GLY A 37 11.94 -5.53 -21.79
N GLY A 38 12.35 -4.98 -20.64
CA GLY A 38 12.69 -3.56 -20.51
C GLY A 38 13.92 -3.16 -21.32
N SER A 39 14.87 -4.08 -21.51
CA SER A 39 16.10 -3.80 -22.29
C SER A 39 15.81 -3.51 -23.76
N ILE A 40 14.74 -4.08 -24.33
CA ILE A 40 14.30 -3.82 -25.69
C ILE A 40 13.87 -2.35 -25.85
N PHE A 41 13.06 -1.86 -24.90
CA PHE A 41 12.62 -0.47 -24.87
C PHE A 41 13.81 0.48 -24.66
N GLY A 42 14.70 0.15 -23.71
CA GLY A 42 15.90 0.92 -23.43
C GLY A 42 16.89 0.96 -24.59
N TYR A 43 17.08 -0.16 -25.27
CA TYR A 43 17.97 -0.26 -26.43
C TYR A 43 17.52 0.69 -27.55
N ASP A 44 16.22 0.71 -27.86
CA ASP A 44 15.69 1.59 -28.91
C ASP A 44 15.87 3.09 -28.58
N ILE A 45 15.65 3.45 -27.31
CA ILE A 45 15.88 4.82 -26.80
C ILE A 45 17.34 5.23 -27.01
N GLY A 46 18.29 4.39 -26.56
CA GLY A 46 19.72 4.71 -26.64
C GLY A 46 20.29 4.63 -28.06
N ILE A 47 19.78 3.72 -28.90
CA ILE A 47 20.35 3.50 -30.23
C ILE A 47 19.95 4.61 -31.20
N SER A 48 18.72 5.10 -31.10
CA SER A 48 18.15 6.09 -32.02
C SER A 48 18.95 7.39 -32.01
N GLY A 49 19.33 7.91 -30.84
CA GLY A 49 20.11 9.13 -30.73
C GLY A 49 21.45 9.08 -31.45
N GLY A 50 22.22 8.00 -31.28
CA GLY A 50 23.51 7.84 -31.97
C GLY A 50 23.37 7.53 -33.47
N VAL A 51 22.39 6.74 -33.89
CA VAL A 51 22.16 6.47 -35.33
C VAL A 51 21.78 7.76 -36.06
N THR A 52 20.96 8.63 -35.44
CA THR A 52 20.59 9.92 -36.03
C THR A 52 21.75 10.92 -36.13
N SER A 53 22.88 10.69 -35.45
CA SER A 53 24.08 11.52 -35.56
C SER A 53 25.12 10.96 -36.54
N MET A 54 24.97 9.73 -37.04
CA MET A 54 25.90 9.10 -37.99
C MET A 54 25.78 9.69 -39.40
N ASP A 55 26.92 10.03 -40.00
CA ASP A 55 27.00 10.66 -41.31
C ASP A 55 26.45 9.76 -42.43
N SER A 56 26.88 8.49 -42.47
CA SER A 56 26.42 7.50 -43.46
C SER A 56 24.90 7.23 -43.43
N PHE A 57 24.26 7.35 -42.27
CA PHE A 57 22.80 7.19 -42.14
C PHE A 57 22.07 8.43 -42.68
N LEU A 58 22.51 9.62 -42.27
CA LEU A 58 21.93 10.89 -42.71
C LEU A 58 22.10 11.10 -44.20
N GLU A 59 23.26 10.76 -44.77
CA GLU A 59 23.51 10.89 -46.21
C GLU A 59 22.54 10.02 -47.03
N LYS A 60 22.27 8.79 -46.57
CA LYS A 60 21.42 7.84 -47.28
C LYS A 60 19.92 8.13 -47.19
N PHE A 61 19.42 8.52 -46.01
CA PHE A 61 17.98 8.65 -45.76
C PHE A 61 17.50 10.09 -45.54
N PHE A 62 18.37 11.00 -45.12
CA PHE A 62 18.03 12.37 -44.71
C PHE A 62 19.07 13.40 -45.21
N ASN A 63 19.35 13.42 -46.51
CA ASN A 63 20.43 14.22 -47.11
C ASN A 63 20.32 15.73 -46.79
N THR A 64 19.10 16.27 -46.64
CA THR A 64 18.90 17.67 -46.22
C THR A 64 19.50 17.94 -44.84
N VAL A 65 19.31 17.03 -43.87
CA VAL A 65 19.89 17.16 -42.52
C VAL A 65 21.40 17.01 -42.57
N TYR A 66 21.91 16.10 -43.40
CA TYR A 66 23.35 15.93 -43.62
C TYR A 66 24.02 17.21 -44.15
N LYS A 67 23.40 17.88 -45.14
CA LYS A 67 23.89 19.16 -45.69
C LYS A 67 23.87 20.27 -44.63
N ASN A 68 22.78 20.40 -43.88
CA ASN A 68 22.69 21.36 -42.77
C ASN A 68 23.73 21.06 -41.68
N LYS A 69 24.08 19.79 -41.48
CA LYS A 69 25.12 19.38 -40.54
C LYS A 69 26.51 19.87 -40.94
N LYS A 70 26.84 19.82 -42.24
CA LYS A 70 28.19 20.14 -42.78
C LYS A 70 28.40 21.59 -43.22
N TYR A 71 27.36 22.29 -43.71
CA TYR A 71 27.57 23.48 -44.55
C TYR A 71 26.95 24.80 -44.04
N VAL A 72 26.18 24.84 -42.96
CA VAL A 72 25.36 26.05 -42.65
C VAL A 72 25.80 26.76 -41.36
N HIS A 73 26.01 28.08 -41.46
CA HIS A 73 26.10 29.07 -40.36
C HIS A 73 24.73 29.28 -39.66
N GLU A 74 24.01 28.20 -39.36
CA GLU A 74 22.72 28.24 -38.66
C GLU A 74 22.94 28.10 -37.15
N ASN A 75 21.99 28.64 -36.38
CA ASN A 75 21.99 28.56 -34.92
C ASN A 75 22.17 27.10 -34.47
N ASN A 76 23.10 26.83 -33.55
CA ASN A 76 23.49 25.47 -33.13
C ASN A 76 22.29 24.58 -32.70
N TYR A 77 21.20 25.22 -32.28
CA TYR A 77 19.95 24.60 -31.88
C TYR A 77 19.06 24.09 -33.04
N CYS A 78 19.14 24.64 -34.24
CA CYS A 78 18.19 24.34 -35.35
C CYS A 78 18.73 23.33 -36.37
N LYS A 79 20.00 22.94 -36.24
CA LYS A 79 20.79 22.12 -37.20
C LYS A 79 20.15 20.78 -37.58
N TYR A 80 19.32 20.21 -36.71
CA TYR A 80 18.67 18.90 -36.90
C TYR A 80 17.15 19.00 -37.13
N ASN A 81 16.57 20.20 -37.21
CA ASN A 81 15.12 20.39 -37.32
C ASN A 81 14.57 19.91 -38.69
N ASN A 82 14.05 18.68 -38.73
CA ASN A 82 13.47 18.09 -39.94
C ASN A 82 12.27 17.19 -39.59
N GLN A 83 11.14 17.43 -40.25
CA GLN A 83 9.91 16.66 -39.98
C GLN A 83 10.05 15.16 -40.32
N GLY A 84 10.85 14.79 -41.33
CA GLY A 84 11.10 13.40 -41.69
C GLY A 84 11.93 12.66 -40.64
N LEU A 85 12.95 13.32 -40.07
CA LEU A 85 13.75 12.76 -38.99
C LEU A 85 12.91 12.59 -37.71
N SER A 86 12.11 13.61 -37.38
CA SER A 86 11.15 13.53 -36.26
C SER A 86 10.13 12.41 -36.47
N ALA A 87 9.57 12.27 -37.68
CA ALA A 87 8.61 11.21 -38.03
C ALA A 87 9.22 9.81 -37.92
N PHE A 88 10.49 9.64 -38.30
CA PHE A 88 11.23 8.39 -38.12
C PHE A 88 11.31 8.00 -36.64
N THR A 89 11.72 8.94 -35.78
CA THR A 89 11.81 8.72 -34.34
C THR A 89 10.43 8.50 -33.70
N SER A 90 9.41 9.22 -34.15
CA SER A 90 8.09 9.24 -33.50
C SER A 90 7.16 8.10 -33.92
N SER A 91 7.30 7.57 -35.15
CA SER A 91 6.46 6.49 -35.71
C SER A 91 6.41 5.23 -34.83
N LEU A 92 7.52 4.87 -34.19
CA LEU A 92 7.62 3.73 -33.29
C LEU A 92 6.72 3.88 -32.07
N TYR A 93 6.68 5.07 -31.46
CA TYR A 93 5.86 5.32 -30.27
C TYR A 93 4.38 5.35 -30.61
N LEU A 94 4.01 5.85 -31.79
CA LEU A 94 2.62 5.79 -32.26
C LEU A 94 2.15 4.33 -32.48
N ALA A 95 2.99 3.50 -33.11
CA ALA A 95 2.70 2.09 -33.27
C ALA A 95 2.61 1.34 -31.92
N GLY A 96 3.52 1.67 -30.99
CA GLY A 96 3.51 1.11 -29.64
C GLY A 96 2.31 1.52 -28.80
N LEU A 97 1.81 2.75 -28.97
CA LEU A 97 0.58 3.21 -28.33
C LEU A 97 -0.58 2.32 -28.76
N VAL A 98 -0.79 2.17 -30.06
CA VAL A 98 -1.91 1.36 -30.58
C VAL A 98 -1.75 -0.10 -30.17
N SER A 99 -0.55 -0.66 -30.27
CA SER A 99 -0.29 -2.06 -29.90
C SER A 99 -0.48 -2.32 -28.40
N SER A 100 -0.16 -1.36 -27.52
CA SER A 100 -0.38 -1.51 -26.08
C SER A 100 -1.86 -1.65 -25.70
N LEU A 101 -2.76 -0.96 -26.41
CA LEU A 101 -4.20 -1.11 -26.23
C LEU A 101 -4.71 -2.46 -26.74
N VAL A 102 -4.16 -2.94 -27.86
CA VAL A 102 -4.45 -4.27 -28.44
C VAL A 102 -3.84 -5.40 -27.60
N ALA A 103 -2.79 -5.15 -26.83
CA ALA A 103 -2.19 -6.14 -25.95
C ALA A 103 -3.11 -6.49 -24.77
N SER A 104 -3.97 -5.57 -24.30
CA SER A 104 -4.81 -5.80 -23.12
C SER A 104 -5.72 -7.03 -23.19
N PRO A 105 -6.52 -7.22 -24.27
CA PRO A 105 -7.38 -8.40 -24.40
C PRO A 105 -6.59 -9.69 -24.58
N ILE A 106 -5.43 -9.62 -25.25
CA ILE A 106 -4.56 -10.79 -25.45
C ILE A 106 -3.97 -11.24 -24.12
N THR A 107 -3.44 -10.30 -23.32
CA THR A 107 -2.91 -10.56 -21.98
C THR A 107 -3.96 -11.17 -21.05
N ARG A 108 -5.22 -10.72 -21.15
CA ARG A 108 -6.34 -11.25 -20.35
C ARG A 108 -6.75 -12.66 -20.77
N ASN A 109 -6.95 -12.88 -22.06
CA ASN A 109 -7.53 -14.13 -22.58
C ASN A 109 -6.50 -15.26 -22.72
N TYR A 110 -5.28 -14.93 -23.17
CA TYR A 110 -4.22 -15.90 -23.46
C TYR A 110 -3.10 -15.95 -22.42
N GLY A 111 -3.08 -15.01 -21.48
CA GLY A 111 -2.09 -14.91 -20.41
C GLY A 111 -0.99 -13.90 -20.68
N ARG A 112 -0.23 -13.55 -19.64
CA ARG A 112 0.81 -12.51 -19.67
C ARG A 112 2.00 -12.98 -20.49
N ARG A 113 2.34 -14.27 -20.40
CA ARG A 113 3.41 -14.91 -21.18
C ARG A 113 3.19 -14.81 -22.69
N ALA A 114 1.95 -14.98 -23.16
CA ALA A 114 1.64 -14.92 -24.59
C ALA A 114 1.97 -13.54 -25.17
N SER A 115 1.58 -12.46 -24.48
CA SER A 115 1.88 -11.09 -24.88
C SER A 115 3.38 -10.78 -24.90
N ILE A 116 4.15 -11.32 -23.94
CA ILE A 116 5.62 -11.20 -23.93
C ILE A 116 6.23 -11.84 -25.19
N ILE A 117 5.78 -13.05 -25.57
CA ILE A 117 6.28 -13.74 -26.76
C ILE A 117 5.89 -12.97 -28.04
N CYS A 118 4.64 -12.53 -28.16
CA CYS A 118 4.18 -11.73 -29.29
C CYS A 118 5.00 -10.43 -29.44
N GLY A 119 5.28 -9.75 -28.33
CA GLY A 119 6.12 -8.55 -28.32
C GLY A 119 7.54 -8.83 -28.80
N GLY A 120 8.15 -9.92 -28.35
CA GLY A 120 9.50 -10.32 -28.75
C GLY A 120 9.61 -10.64 -30.24
N ILE A 121 8.63 -11.38 -30.80
CA ILE A 121 8.57 -11.70 -32.23
C ILE A 121 8.39 -10.43 -33.06
N GLY A 122 7.46 -9.55 -32.67
CA GLY A 122 7.25 -8.27 -33.36
C GLY A 122 8.51 -7.41 -33.42
N PHE A 123 9.24 -7.35 -32.30
CA PHE A 123 10.50 -6.61 -32.25
C PHE A 123 11.61 -7.27 -33.09
N LEU A 124 11.71 -8.60 -33.13
CA LEU A 124 12.67 -9.30 -33.99
C LEU A 124 12.45 -8.99 -35.48
N VAL A 125 11.20 -9.01 -35.92
CA VAL A 125 10.84 -8.66 -37.30
C VAL A 125 11.23 -7.20 -37.59
N GLY A 126 10.94 -6.28 -36.68
CA GLY A 126 11.33 -4.88 -36.84
C GLY A 126 12.85 -4.67 -36.89
N ALA A 127 13.61 -5.39 -36.08
CA ALA A 127 15.08 -5.31 -36.05
C ALA A 127 15.68 -5.82 -37.37
N ALA A 128 15.17 -6.95 -37.89
CA ALA A 128 15.59 -7.50 -39.18
C ALA A 128 15.30 -6.55 -40.34
N LEU A 129 14.11 -5.94 -40.36
CA LEU A 129 13.73 -4.94 -41.37
C LEU A 129 14.62 -3.70 -41.32
N ASN A 130 14.92 -3.19 -40.13
CA ASN A 130 15.79 -2.02 -39.97
C ASN A 130 17.25 -2.31 -40.36
N ALA A 131 17.78 -3.49 -40.03
CA ALA A 131 19.12 -3.90 -40.43
C ALA A 131 19.26 -4.07 -41.96
N ALA A 132 18.21 -4.59 -42.61
CA ALA A 132 18.17 -4.81 -44.05
C ALA A 132 17.69 -3.59 -44.86
N ALA A 133 17.38 -2.47 -44.21
CA ALA A 133 16.73 -1.32 -44.85
C ALA A 133 17.52 -0.78 -46.06
N VAL A 134 16.84 -0.69 -47.20
CA VAL A 134 17.37 -0.09 -48.45
C VAL A 134 16.73 1.24 -48.79
N ASN A 135 15.48 1.45 -48.38
CA ASN A 135 14.69 2.67 -48.59
C ASN A 135 14.05 3.15 -47.27
N LEU A 136 13.55 4.39 -47.27
CA LEU A 136 12.92 4.99 -46.09
C LEU A 136 11.65 4.23 -45.66
N ALA A 137 10.88 3.69 -46.60
CA ALA A 137 9.64 2.97 -46.30
C ALA A 137 9.89 1.67 -45.50
N MET A 138 10.90 0.88 -45.85
CA MET A 138 11.28 -0.33 -45.12
C MET A 138 11.77 0.01 -43.71
N LEU A 139 12.49 1.12 -43.57
CA LEU A 139 12.95 1.63 -42.28
C LEU A 139 11.77 2.08 -41.38
N LEU A 140 10.78 2.77 -41.95
CA LEU A 140 9.55 3.14 -41.22
C LEU A 140 8.72 1.92 -40.85
N LEU A 141 8.59 0.94 -41.74
CA LEU A 141 7.89 -0.31 -41.45
C LEU A 141 8.58 -1.10 -40.33
N GLY A 142 9.92 -1.15 -40.36
CA GLY A 142 10.72 -1.73 -39.28
C GLY A 142 10.47 -1.03 -37.94
N ARG A 143 10.46 0.30 -37.92
CA ARG A 143 10.11 1.09 -36.71
C ARG A 143 8.70 0.83 -36.20
N ILE A 144 7.71 0.69 -37.07
CA ILE A 144 6.34 0.33 -36.68
C ILE A 144 6.33 -1.05 -36.01
N MET A 145 7.04 -2.03 -36.55
CA MET A 145 7.14 -3.37 -35.96
C MET A 145 7.91 -3.39 -34.63
N LEU A 146 8.98 -2.61 -34.49
CA LEU A 146 9.63 -2.38 -33.20
C LEU A 146 8.66 -1.78 -32.17
N GLY A 147 7.84 -0.81 -32.60
CA GLY A 147 6.79 -0.20 -31.79
C GLY A 147 5.76 -1.22 -31.31
N VAL A 148 5.30 -2.11 -32.20
CA VAL A 148 4.41 -3.23 -31.82
C VAL A 148 5.05 -4.05 -30.70
N GLY A 149 6.33 -4.41 -30.85
CA GLY A 149 7.07 -5.15 -29.83
C GLY A 149 7.13 -4.45 -28.47
N ILE A 150 7.44 -3.14 -28.47
CA ILE A 150 7.52 -2.31 -27.26
C ILE A 150 6.15 -2.20 -26.58
N GLY A 151 5.06 -2.00 -27.31
CA GLY A 151 3.74 -1.85 -26.70
C GLY A 151 3.25 -3.14 -26.02
N PHE A 152 3.45 -4.31 -26.64
CA PHE A 152 3.15 -5.60 -26.01
C PHE A 152 4.06 -5.89 -24.81
N GLY A 153 5.37 -5.64 -24.94
CA GLY A 153 6.34 -5.86 -23.88
C GLY A 153 6.09 -4.98 -22.65
N ASN A 154 5.99 -3.66 -22.85
CA ASN A 154 5.81 -2.69 -21.76
C ASN A 154 4.44 -2.83 -21.06
N GLN A 155 3.44 -3.41 -21.73
CA GLN A 155 2.15 -3.73 -21.11
C GLN A 155 2.24 -5.00 -20.26
N ALA A 156 2.82 -6.07 -20.80
CA ALA A 156 2.78 -7.39 -20.17
C ALA A 156 3.86 -7.61 -19.10
N VAL A 157 5.07 -7.08 -19.30
CA VAL A 157 6.22 -7.36 -18.41
C VAL A 157 6.02 -6.79 -16.99
N PRO A 158 5.64 -5.51 -16.79
CA PRO A 158 5.40 -5.00 -15.44
C PRO A 158 4.27 -5.73 -14.72
N LEU A 159 3.22 -6.13 -15.45
CA LEU A 159 2.13 -6.96 -14.92
C LEU A 159 2.67 -8.31 -14.44
N TYR A 160 3.44 -8.98 -15.28
CA TYR A 160 4.06 -10.27 -14.95
C TYR A 160 4.93 -10.17 -13.69
N LEU A 161 5.77 -9.13 -13.58
CA LEU A 161 6.61 -8.91 -12.40
C LEU A 161 5.78 -8.67 -11.14
N SER A 162 4.75 -7.81 -11.22
CA SER A 162 3.89 -7.49 -10.08
C SER A 162 3.07 -8.67 -9.57
N GLU A 163 2.64 -9.57 -10.47
CA GLU A 163 1.84 -10.76 -10.15
C GLU A 163 2.68 -11.95 -9.66
N MET A 164 3.97 -12.00 -10.02
CA MET A 164 4.89 -13.05 -9.58
C MET A 164 5.58 -12.70 -8.25
N ALA A 165 5.84 -11.41 -8.02
CA ALA A 165 6.53 -10.94 -6.83
C ALA A 165 5.73 -11.20 -5.54
N PRO A 166 6.39 -11.55 -4.43
CA PRO A 166 5.76 -11.55 -3.12
C PRO A 166 5.47 -10.11 -2.66
N THR A 167 4.48 -9.94 -1.79
CA THR A 167 3.99 -8.63 -1.33
C THR A 167 5.10 -7.70 -0.81
N HIS A 168 6.06 -8.24 -0.05
CA HIS A 168 7.13 -7.49 0.61
C HIS A 168 8.29 -7.05 -0.31
N LEU A 169 8.46 -7.67 -1.49
CA LEU A 169 9.51 -7.33 -2.48
C LEU A 169 8.95 -6.90 -3.84
N ARG A 170 7.65 -6.61 -3.90
CA ARG A 170 6.97 -6.24 -5.14
C ARG A 170 7.60 -5.02 -5.81
N GLY A 171 7.92 -4.00 -5.01
CA GLY A 171 8.59 -2.78 -5.49
C GLY A 171 9.94 -3.09 -6.15
N GLY A 172 10.85 -3.68 -5.38
CA GLY A 172 12.19 -4.02 -5.87
C GLY A 172 12.20 -4.94 -7.11
N LEU A 173 11.36 -5.98 -7.14
CA LEU A 173 11.30 -6.90 -8.29
C LEU A 173 10.71 -6.26 -9.55
N ASN A 174 9.72 -5.38 -9.40
CA ASN A 174 9.14 -4.67 -10.53
C ASN A 174 10.11 -3.63 -11.10
N MET A 175 10.90 -2.97 -10.25
CA MET A 175 11.95 -2.05 -10.68
C MET A 175 13.07 -2.70 -11.51
N MET A 176 13.19 -4.04 -11.51
CA MET A 176 14.09 -4.75 -12.42
C MET A 176 13.79 -4.46 -13.89
N PHE A 177 12.51 -4.20 -14.25
CA PHE A 177 12.15 -3.75 -15.59
C PHE A 177 12.82 -2.42 -15.96
N GLN A 178 12.82 -1.46 -15.03
CA GLN A 178 13.49 -0.17 -15.24
C GLN A 178 15.01 -0.35 -15.29
N LEU A 179 15.59 -1.19 -14.43
CA LEU A 179 17.03 -1.49 -14.48
C LEU A 179 17.44 -2.10 -15.82
N ALA A 180 16.66 -3.04 -16.34
CA ALA A 180 16.91 -3.61 -17.67
C ALA A 180 16.78 -2.54 -18.77
N THR A 181 15.83 -1.61 -18.63
CA THR A 181 15.68 -0.46 -19.54
C THR A 181 16.92 0.43 -19.52
N THR A 182 17.44 0.78 -18.33
CA THR A 182 18.61 1.66 -18.22
C THR A 182 19.90 0.97 -18.67
N LEU A 183 20.05 -0.33 -18.41
CA LEU A 183 21.12 -1.15 -18.99
C LEU A 183 21.01 -1.21 -20.51
N GLY A 184 19.81 -1.36 -21.07
CA GLY A 184 19.57 -1.29 -22.52
C GLY A 184 20.03 0.03 -23.13
N ILE A 185 19.69 1.16 -22.50
CA ILE A 185 20.16 2.50 -22.92
C ILE A 185 21.69 2.59 -22.89
N PHE A 186 22.31 2.12 -21.81
CA PHE A 186 23.76 2.13 -21.67
C PHE A 186 24.46 1.27 -22.74
N THR A 187 24.00 0.03 -22.93
CA THR A 187 24.54 -0.88 -23.95
C THR A 187 24.38 -0.31 -25.35
N ALA A 188 23.23 0.29 -25.68
CA ALA A 188 23.01 0.91 -26.98
C ALA A 188 23.94 2.11 -27.23
N ASN A 189 24.18 2.95 -26.23
CA ASN A 189 25.16 4.04 -26.32
C ASN A 189 26.58 3.50 -26.57
N MET A 190 26.97 2.40 -25.92
CA MET A 190 28.27 1.75 -26.13
C MET A 190 28.41 1.15 -27.54
N ILE A 191 27.34 0.54 -28.05
CA ILE A 191 27.29 0.03 -29.42
C ILE A 191 27.42 1.19 -30.41
N ASN A 192 26.71 2.30 -30.20
CA ASN A 192 26.82 3.49 -31.04
C ASN A 192 28.24 4.07 -31.05
N PHE A 193 28.94 4.05 -29.90
CA PHE A 193 30.33 4.47 -29.82
C PHE A 193 31.28 3.61 -30.66
N GLY A 194 31.07 2.28 -30.68
CA GLY A 194 31.86 1.37 -31.51
C GLY A 194 31.52 1.46 -32.99
N THR A 195 30.23 1.51 -33.32
CA THR A 195 29.70 1.47 -34.69
C THR A 195 29.87 2.78 -35.45
N GLN A 196 29.98 3.92 -34.78
CA GLN A 196 30.26 5.20 -35.45
C GLN A 196 31.60 5.16 -36.22
N LYS A 197 32.57 4.35 -35.78
CA LYS A 197 33.88 4.21 -36.46
C LYS A 197 33.82 3.30 -37.70
N LEU A 198 32.71 2.60 -37.92
CA LEU A 198 32.53 1.64 -39.00
C LEU A 198 31.72 2.29 -40.13
N GLU A 199 32.39 2.93 -41.08
CA GLU A 199 31.75 3.40 -42.31
C GLU A 199 31.91 2.37 -43.45
N PRO A 200 30.87 2.13 -44.28
CA PRO A 200 29.53 2.73 -44.31
C PRO A 200 28.43 1.93 -43.57
N TRP A 201 28.77 0.80 -42.92
CA TRP A 201 27.79 -0.19 -42.44
C TRP A 201 27.37 -0.05 -40.96
N GLY A 202 27.97 0.87 -40.20
CA GLY A 202 27.80 1.00 -38.75
C GLY A 202 26.36 1.13 -38.26
N TRP A 203 25.52 1.95 -38.93
CA TRP A 203 24.12 2.15 -38.54
C TRP A 203 23.26 0.87 -38.68
N ARG A 204 23.58 0.01 -39.65
CA ARG A 204 22.87 -1.28 -39.82
C ARG A 204 23.17 -2.22 -38.67
N LEU A 205 24.43 -2.26 -38.23
CA LEU A 205 24.83 -3.06 -37.08
C LEU A 205 24.18 -2.55 -35.79
N SER A 206 24.16 -1.22 -35.58
CA SER A 206 23.46 -0.59 -34.45
C SER A 206 21.99 -0.99 -34.37
N LEU A 207 21.24 -0.88 -35.47
CA LEU A 207 19.82 -1.22 -35.49
C LEU A 207 19.58 -2.75 -35.47
N GLY A 208 20.46 -3.54 -36.08
CA GLY A 208 20.35 -4.99 -36.15
C GLY A 208 20.67 -5.71 -34.83
N LEU A 209 21.61 -5.20 -34.04
CA LEU A 209 21.94 -5.76 -32.72
C LEU A 209 20.77 -5.67 -31.72
N ALA A 210 19.73 -4.89 -32.02
CA ALA A 210 18.47 -4.89 -31.28
C ALA A 210 17.76 -6.26 -31.32
N ALA A 211 18.09 -7.14 -32.27
CA ALA A 211 17.59 -8.51 -32.33
C ALA A 211 18.07 -9.39 -31.16
N PHE A 212 19.22 -9.08 -30.55
CA PHE A 212 19.75 -9.84 -29.43
C PHE A 212 18.85 -9.81 -28.18
N PRO A 213 18.51 -8.64 -27.59
CA PRO A 213 17.60 -8.59 -26.45
C PRO A 213 16.19 -9.12 -26.78
N ALA A 214 15.74 -8.96 -28.03
CA ALA A 214 14.46 -9.50 -28.48
C ALA A 214 14.44 -11.04 -28.58
N THR A 215 15.56 -11.65 -28.98
CA THR A 215 15.72 -13.11 -28.96
C THR A 215 15.70 -13.62 -27.53
N LEU A 216 16.40 -12.95 -26.62
CA LEU A 216 16.39 -13.29 -25.18
C LEU A 216 14.99 -13.19 -24.58
N MET A 217 14.22 -12.14 -24.88
CA MET A 217 12.82 -12.02 -24.44
C MET A 217 11.93 -13.10 -25.04
N THR A 218 12.09 -13.45 -26.31
CA THR A 218 11.26 -14.46 -26.99
C THR A 218 11.52 -15.87 -26.46
N ILE A 219 12.80 -16.25 -26.30
CA ILE A 219 13.20 -17.55 -25.74
C ILE A 219 12.89 -17.59 -24.25
N GLY A 220 13.22 -16.52 -23.52
CA GLY A 220 12.90 -16.36 -22.10
C GLY A 220 11.40 -16.50 -21.85
N GLY A 221 10.56 -15.83 -22.64
CA GLY A 221 9.10 -15.97 -22.60
C GLY A 221 8.63 -17.41 -22.78
N LYS A 222 9.31 -18.23 -23.58
CA LYS A 222 9.00 -19.67 -23.68
C LYS A 222 9.40 -20.48 -22.44
N LEU A 223 10.39 -20.04 -21.68
CA LEU A 223 10.83 -20.74 -20.45
C LEU A 223 10.07 -20.29 -19.20
N LEU A 224 9.48 -19.10 -19.22
CA LEU A 224 8.74 -18.54 -18.09
C LEU A 224 7.44 -19.32 -17.80
N PRO A 225 7.10 -19.56 -16.52
CA PRO A 225 5.76 -20.01 -16.14
C PRO A 225 4.72 -18.91 -16.42
N GLU A 226 3.45 -19.27 -16.48
CA GLU A 226 2.37 -18.27 -16.49
C GLU A 226 2.09 -17.76 -15.07
N THR A 227 1.55 -16.55 -14.92
CA THR A 227 1.25 -16.00 -13.59
C THR A 227 0.09 -16.77 -12.92
N PRO A 228 0.14 -16.98 -11.59
CA PRO A 228 -0.94 -17.68 -10.88
C PRO A 228 -2.28 -16.93 -11.01
N ASN A 229 -2.24 -15.60 -10.93
CA ASN A 229 -3.39 -14.72 -11.15
C ASN A 229 -4.07 -14.96 -12.50
N SER A 230 -3.29 -15.01 -13.58
CA SER A 230 -3.83 -15.23 -14.92
C SER A 230 -4.38 -16.64 -15.12
N LEU A 231 -3.78 -17.66 -14.50
CA LEU A 231 -4.27 -19.04 -14.59
C LEU A 231 -5.62 -19.19 -13.88
N ILE A 232 -5.75 -18.59 -12.70
CA ILE A 232 -6.99 -18.61 -11.91
C ILE A 232 -8.08 -17.79 -12.61
N GLU A 233 -7.76 -16.60 -13.14
CA GLU A 233 -8.68 -15.75 -13.92
C GLU A 233 -9.29 -16.52 -15.10
N ARG A 234 -8.50 -17.39 -15.75
CA ARG A 234 -8.92 -18.22 -16.89
C ARG A 234 -9.61 -19.54 -16.51
N GLY A 235 -9.88 -19.78 -15.23
CA GLY A 235 -10.55 -21.00 -14.73
C GLY A 235 -9.62 -22.21 -14.54
N LEU A 236 -8.30 -22.06 -14.69
CA LEU A 236 -7.31 -23.12 -14.45
C LEU A 236 -6.82 -23.10 -12.99
N THR A 237 -7.76 -23.20 -12.06
CA THR A 237 -7.55 -23.03 -10.60
C THR A 237 -6.46 -23.94 -10.03
N GLU A 238 -6.52 -25.25 -10.32
CA GLU A 238 -5.52 -26.23 -9.85
C GLU A 238 -4.10 -25.97 -10.38
N LYS A 239 -3.97 -25.54 -11.65
CA LYS A 239 -2.66 -25.17 -12.20
C LYS A 239 -2.14 -23.89 -11.56
N GLY A 240 -3.03 -22.92 -11.32
CA GLY A 240 -2.72 -21.68 -10.62
C GLY A 240 -2.19 -21.93 -9.21
N ARG A 241 -2.85 -22.82 -8.45
CA ARG A 241 -2.41 -23.24 -7.11
C ARG A 241 -1.00 -23.87 -7.13
N ARG A 242 -0.75 -24.82 -8.04
CA ARG A 242 0.59 -25.46 -8.15
C ARG A 242 1.70 -24.48 -8.50
N VAL A 243 1.41 -23.51 -9.38
CA VAL A 243 2.36 -22.44 -9.70
C VAL A 243 2.59 -21.57 -8.47
N LEU A 244 1.53 -21.20 -7.74
CA LEU A 244 1.61 -20.42 -6.51
C LEU A 244 2.47 -21.11 -5.44
N GLU A 245 2.24 -22.39 -5.17
CA GLU A 245 3.03 -23.22 -4.26
C GLU A 245 4.51 -23.26 -4.68
N LYS A 246 4.78 -23.41 -5.99
CA LYS A 246 6.14 -23.43 -6.54
C LYS A 246 6.86 -22.08 -6.37
N ILE A 247 6.18 -20.96 -6.60
CA ILE A 247 6.80 -19.64 -6.53
C ILE A 247 7.02 -19.19 -5.08
N ARG A 248 6.11 -19.55 -4.16
CA ARG A 248 6.20 -19.23 -2.72
C ARG A 248 7.06 -20.21 -1.93
N GLY A 249 7.33 -21.39 -2.47
CA GLY A 249 8.17 -22.42 -1.84
C GLY A 249 7.54 -23.05 -0.59
N THR A 250 6.22 -22.93 -0.45
CA THR A 250 5.43 -23.49 0.67
C THR A 250 4.13 -24.07 0.13
N LYS A 251 3.61 -25.09 0.81
CA LYS A 251 2.28 -25.66 0.52
C LYS A 251 1.15 -24.88 1.20
N ASP A 252 1.48 -24.09 2.22
CA ASP A 252 0.51 -23.27 2.93
C ASP A 252 0.36 -21.89 2.25
N VAL A 253 -0.28 -21.90 1.08
CA VAL A 253 -0.62 -20.71 0.29
C VAL A 253 -2.13 -20.45 0.32
N SER A 254 -2.85 -21.06 1.27
CA SER A 254 -4.32 -21.13 1.29
C SER A 254 -4.97 -19.74 1.35
N ALA A 255 -4.42 -18.84 2.17
CA ALA A 255 -4.90 -17.46 2.30
C ALA A 255 -4.70 -16.66 1.00
N GLU A 256 -3.46 -16.61 0.47
CA GLU A 256 -3.16 -15.90 -0.78
C GLU A 256 -3.95 -16.48 -1.97
N TYR A 257 -4.12 -17.80 -2.01
CA TYR A 257 -4.91 -18.46 -3.04
C TYR A 257 -6.40 -18.08 -2.98
N GLN A 258 -6.98 -18.00 -1.78
CA GLN A 258 -8.36 -17.60 -1.61
C GLN A 258 -8.57 -16.14 -2.02
N ASP A 259 -7.65 -15.24 -1.65
CA ASP A 259 -7.75 -13.83 -2.04
C ASP A 259 -7.68 -13.65 -3.57
N ILE A 260 -6.84 -14.45 -4.26
CA ILE A 260 -6.79 -14.46 -5.74
C ILE A 260 -8.07 -15.03 -6.34
N LEU A 261 -8.68 -16.05 -5.71
CA LEU A 261 -9.97 -16.60 -6.16
C LEU A 261 -11.10 -15.57 -6.04
N ASP A 262 -11.20 -14.91 -4.89
CA ASP A 262 -12.21 -13.88 -4.63
C ASP A 262 -12.04 -12.71 -5.63
N ALA A 263 -10.80 -12.27 -5.86
CA ALA A 263 -10.48 -11.25 -6.86
C ALA A 263 -10.79 -11.71 -8.30
N SER A 264 -10.55 -12.98 -8.61
CA SER A 264 -10.84 -13.57 -9.93
C SER A 264 -12.34 -13.66 -10.20
N GLU A 265 -13.16 -14.04 -9.21
CA GLU A 265 -14.62 -14.05 -9.33
C GLU A 265 -15.15 -12.64 -9.62
N LEU A 266 -14.65 -11.64 -8.89
CA LEU A 266 -14.98 -10.23 -9.14
C LEU A 266 -14.55 -9.79 -10.54
N ALA A 267 -13.34 -10.15 -10.98
CA ALA A 267 -12.84 -9.82 -12.32
C ALA A 267 -13.66 -10.47 -13.44
N ASN A 268 -14.08 -11.71 -13.27
CA ASN A 268 -14.91 -12.43 -14.24
C ASN A 268 -16.34 -11.90 -14.33
N SER A 269 -16.87 -11.30 -13.26
CA SER A 269 -18.16 -10.58 -13.31
C SER A 269 -18.13 -9.34 -14.21
N ILE A 270 -16.94 -8.79 -14.51
CA ILE A 270 -16.74 -7.56 -15.28
C ILE A 270 -16.35 -7.88 -16.74
N LYS A 271 -17.34 -7.83 -17.63
CA LYS A 271 -17.16 -8.12 -19.08
C LYS A 271 -16.34 -7.06 -19.83
N HIS A 272 -16.43 -5.78 -19.45
CA HIS A 272 -15.75 -4.67 -20.16
C HIS A 272 -14.85 -3.81 -19.25
N PRO A 273 -13.56 -4.17 -19.08
CA PRO A 273 -12.62 -3.46 -18.20
C PRO A 273 -12.42 -1.98 -18.55
N PHE A 274 -12.33 -1.64 -19.84
CA PHE A 274 -12.15 -0.25 -20.30
C PHE A 274 -13.35 0.65 -20.00
N ARG A 275 -14.57 0.10 -19.92
CA ARG A 275 -15.74 0.85 -19.48
C ARG A 275 -15.80 0.95 -17.95
N ASN A 276 -15.39 -0.12 -17.27
CA ASN A 276 -15.38 -0.17 -15.81
C ASN A 276 -14.33 0.74 -15.17
N ILE A 277 -13.19 0.98 -15.83
CA ILE A 277 -12.17 1.89 -15.31
C ILE A 277 -12.63 3.36 -15.27
N LEU A 278 -13.63 3.73 -16.08
CA LEU A 278 -14.23 5.07 -16.09
C LEU A 278 -15.23 5.30 -14.94
N VAL A 279 -15.62 4.24 -14.22
CA VAL A 279 -16.56 4.32 -13.10
C VAL A 279 -15.94 5.11 -11.94
N LYS A 280 -16.78 5.85 -11.19
CA LYS A 280 -16.34 6.71 -10.07
C LYS A 280 -15.43 6.00 -9.07
N ARG A 281 -15.66 4.71 -8.81
CA ARG A 281 -14.84 3.86 -7.93
C ARG A 281 -13.37 3.78 -8.34
N ASN A 282 -13.08 3.80 -9.64
CA ASN A 282 -11.73 3.58 -10.19
C ASN A 282 -11.06 4.89 -10.64
N ARG A 283 -11.66 6.05 -10.34
CA ARG A 283 -11.13 7.38 -10.68
C ARG A 283 -9.71 7.65 -10.15
N PRO A 284 -9.37 7.40 -8.87
CA PRO A 284 -8.01 7.66 -8.39
C PRO A 284 -6.97 6.89 -9.20
N GLN A 285 -7.25 5.61 -9.46
CA GLN A 285 -6.37 4.74 -10.24
C GLN A 285 -6.23 5.25 -11.67
N LEU A 286 -7.33 5.62 -12.33
CA LEU A 286 -7.31 6.17 -13.69
C LEU A 286 -6.53 7.50 -13.78
N VAL A 287 -6.70 8.41 -12.81
CA VAL A 287 -5.96 9.67 -12.77
C VAL A 287 -4.46 9.38 -12.66
N MET A 288 -4.05 8.51 -11.74
CA MET A 288 -2.64 8.11 -11.64
C MET A 288 -2.13 7.40 -12.89
N ALA A 289 -2.95 6.57 -13.53
CA ALA A 289 -2.64 5.89 -14.78
C ALA A 289 -2.25 6.83 -15.92
N ILE A 290 -2.83 8.04 -15.92
CA ILE A 290 -2.63 9.06 -16.95
C ILE A 290 -1.50 10.00 -16.53
N PHE A 291 -1.57 10.58 -15.34
CA PHE A 291 -0.64 11.63 -14.94
C PHE A 291 0.75 11.09 -14.58
N MET A 292 0.89 9.93 -13.95
CA MET A 292 2.21 9.37 -13.62
C MET A 292 3.09 9.16 -14.86
N PRO A 293 2.65 8.43 -15.91
CA PRO A 293 3.46 8.28 -17.12
C PRO A 293 3.60 9.59 -17.91
N ALA A 294 2.57 10.45 -17.93
CA ALA A 294 2.68 11.76 -18.58
C ALA A 294 3.79 12.61 -17.94
N PHE A 295 3.80 12.71 -16.60
CA PHE A 295 4.81 13.44 -15.86
C PHE A 295 6.20 12.83 -16.02
N GLN A 296 6.31 11.50 -16.07
CA GLN A 296 7.60 10.84 -16.33
C GLN A 296 8.24 11.36 -17.63
N ILE A 297 7.45 11.54 -18.69
CA ILE A 297 7.96 12.08 -19.97
C ILE A 297 8.17 13.60 -19.92
N LEU A 298 7.24 14.33 -19.30
CA LEU A 298 7.31 15.79 -19.14
C LEU A 298 8.46 16.26 -18.22
N THR A 299 9.18 15.34 -17.57
CA THR A 299 10.48 15.67 -16.93
C THR A 299 11.51 16.20 -17.94
N GLY A 300 11.35 15.89 -19.23
CA GLY A 300 12.33 16.20 -20.27
C GLY A 300 13.46 15.17 -20.37
N ILE A 301 13.38 14.03 -19.66
CA ILE A 301 14.40 12.99 -19.71
C ILE A 301 14.61 12.43 -21.12
N ASN A 302 13.52 12.15 -21.85
CA ASN A 302 13.58 11.59 -23.20
C ASN A 302 14.24 12.55 -24.17
N SER A 303 14.02 13.86 -24.00
CA SER A 303 14.71 14.89 -24.77
C SER A 303 16.23 14.84 -24.57
N ILE A 304 16.67 14.66 -23.32
CA ILE A 304 18.09 14.51 -23.01
C ILE A 304 18.60 13.17 -23.54
N LEU A 305 17.88 12.06 -23.38
CA LEU A 305 18.36 10.74 -23.81
C LEU A 305 18.40 10.57 -25.34
N PHE A 306 17.41 11.08 -26.07
CA PHE A 306 17.36 10.99 -27.53
C PHE A 306 18.37 11.91 -28.21
N TYR A 307 18.56 13.10 -27.64
CA TYR A 307 19.33 14.15 -28.28
C TYR A 307 20.58 14.55 -27.50
N ALA A 308 20.99 13.83 -26.45
CA ALA A 308 22.22 14.10 -25.69
C ALA A 308 23.45 14.24 -26.60
N PRO A 309 23.72 13.31 -27.55
CA PRO A 309 24.84 13.47 -28.47
C PRO A 309 24.75 14.75 -29.31
N VAL A 310 23.55 15.08 -29.79
CA VAL A 310 23.28 16.28 -30.59
C VAL A 310 23.48 17.54 -29.75
N LEU A 311 23.01 17.53 -28.51
CA LEU A 311 23.07 18.62 -27.55
C LEU A 311 24.52 18.88 -27.11
N PHE A 312 25.28 17.85 -26.79
CA PHE A 312 26.71 18.00 -26.47
C PHE A 312 27.51 18.42 -27.70
N GLN A 313 27.21 17.90 -28.88
CA GLN A 313 27.87 18.33 -30.11
C GLN A 313 27.58 19.80 -30.43
N SER A 314 26.36 20.26 -30.16
CA SER A 314 25.95 21.66 -30.30
C SER A 314 26.71 22.57 -29.33
N MET A 315 27.17 22.05 -28.18
CA MET A 315 27.98 22.78 -27.20
C MET A 315 29.48 22.87 -27.53
N GLY A 316 29.89 22.41 -28.72
CA GLY A 316 31.29 22.42 -29.17
C GLY A 316 32.08 21.15 -28.81
N PHE A 317 31.45 20.10 -28.27
CA PHE A 317 32.12 18.81 -28.12
C PHE A 317 32.27 18.13 -29.49
N GLY A 318 33.46 17.59 -29.78
CA GLY A 318 33.66 16.73 -30.95
C GLY A 318 32.74 15.50 -30.93
N GLY A 319 32.52 14.88 -32.09
CA GLY A 319 31.59 13.73 -32.22
C GLY A 319 31.90 12.59 -31.24
N ASN A 320 33.18 12.25 -31.06
CA ASN A 320 33.61 11.19 -30.13
C ASN A 320 33.38 11.59 -28.65
N ALA A 321 33.62 12.85 -28.29
CA ALA A 321 33.42 13.33 -26.93
C ALA A 321 31.93 13.40 -26.58
N SER A 322 31.08 13.73 -27.55
CA SER A 322 29.62 13.78 -27.37
C SER A 322 29.02 12.40 -27.10
N LEU A 323 29.47 11.37 -27.83
CA LEU A 323 29.07 9.98 -27.55
C LEU A 323 29.60 9.47 -26.21
N TYR A 324 30.83 9.83 -25.84
CA TYR A 324 31.39 9.47 -24.53
C TYR A 324 30.54 10.04 -23.38
N SER A 325 30.18 11.33 -23.48
CA SER A 325 29.31 11.98 -22.50
C SER A 325 27.92 11.34 -22.45
N SER A 326 27.34 10.96 -23.60
CA SER A 326 26.06 10.23 -23.65
C SER A 326 26.13 8.86 -22.96
N ALA A 327 27.21 8.12 -23.20
CA ALA A 327 27.44 6.83 -22.55
C ALA A 327 27.63 6.97 -21.02
N LEU A 328 28.37 7.99 -20.58
CA LEU A 328 28.54 8.32 -19.17
C LEU A 328 27.18 8.62 -18.51
N THR A 329 26.34 9.42 -19.16
CA THR A 329 24.98 9.70 -18.69
C THR A 329 24.14 8.43 -18.58
N GLY A 330 24.25 7.51 -19.54
CA GLY A 330 23.61 6.19 -19.48
C GLY A 330 24.11 5.32 -18.32
N ALA A 331 25.41 5.33 -18.03
CA ALA A 331 25.99 4.60 -16.91
C ALA A 331 25.50 5.15 -15.55
N VAL A 332 25.48 6.48 -15.40
CA VAL A 332 24.95 7.15 -14.21
C VAL A 332 23.47 6.80 -14.01
N LEU A 333 22.69 6.75 -15.10
CA LEU A 333 21.29 6.35 -15.04
C LEU A 333 21.13 4.91 -14.52
N ALA A 334 21.92 3.96 -15.04
CA ALA A 334 21.88 2.56 -14.61
C ALA A 334 22.29 2.38 -13.14
N LEU A 335 23.37 3.04 -12.70
CA LEU A 335 23.80 3.02 -11.30
C LEU A 335 22.75 3.63 -10.38
N SER A 336 22.13 4.73 -10.79
CA SER A 336 21.07 5.37 -10.01
C SER A 336 19.83 4.48 -9.86
N THR A 337 19.47 3.70 -10.89
CA THR A 337 18.37 2.74 -10.76
C THR A 337 18.64 1.63 -9.74
N LEU A 338 19.90 1.18 -9.58
CA LEU A 338 20.26 0.23 -8.52
C LEU A 338 20.05 0.82 -7.13
N ILE A 339 20.37 2.10 -6.96
CA ILE A 339 20.12 2.83 -5.70
C ILE A 339 18.60 2.89 -5.43
N SER A 340 17.77 3.11 -6.44
CA SER A 340 16.31 3.09 -6.31
C SER A 340 15.80 1.75 -5.77
N ILE A 341 16.27 0.64 -6.36
CA ILE A 341 15.86 -0.71 -5.96
C ILE A 341 16.19 -0.97 -4.49
N ALA A 342 17.37 -0.57 -4.03
CA ALA A 342 17.78 -0.76 -2.64
C ALA A 342 17.02 0.13 -1.64
N THR A 343 16.50 1.28 -2.08
CA THR A 343 15.91 2.30 -1.21
C THR A 343 14.38 2.34 -1.23
N VAL A 344 13.72 1.89 -2.30
CA VAL A 344 12.26 2.04 -2.47
C VAL A 344 11.44 1.37 -1.37
N ASP A 345 11.80 0.15 -1.00
CA ASP A 345 11.06 -0.60 0.01
C ASP A 345 11.43 -0.15 1.44
N ARG A 346 12.52 0.61 1.60
CA ARG A 346 12.91 1.23 2.89
C ARG A 346 12.25 2.59 3.09
N LEU A 347 12.42 3.51 2.15
CA LEU A 347 11.98 4.92 2.28
C LEU A 347 10.55 5.17 1.82
N GLY A 348 9.98 4.31 0.98
CA GLY A 348 8.66 4.52 0.38
C GLY A 348 8.73 5.27 -0.96
N ARG A 349 7.63 5.21 -1.71
CA ARG A 349 7.55 5.72 -3.08
C ARG A 349 7.40 7.24 -3.11
N ARG A 350 6.64 7.80 -2.17
CA ARG A 350 6.32 9.24 -2.15
C ARG A 350 7.54 10.09 -1.83
N ILE A 351 8.36 9.65 -0.88
CA ILE A 351 9.59 10.36 -0.47
C ILE A 351 10.57 10.45 -1.65
N LEU A 352 10.79 9.35 -2.36
CA LEU A 352 11.70 9.29 -3.51
C LEU A 352 11.25 10.17 -4.68
N LEU A 353 9.94 10.21 -4.99
CA LEU A 353 9.40 11.07 -6.06
C LEU A 353 9.59 12.56 -5.74
N ILE A 354 9.36 12.96 -4.49
CA ILE A 354 9.48 14.35 -4.06
C ILE A 354 10.95 14.79 -4.01
N SER A 355 11.83 13.99 -3.38
CA SER A 355 13.26 14.33 -3.29
C SER A 355 13.92 14.39 -4.67
N GLY A 356 13.63 13.42 -5.54
CA GLY A 356 14.08 13.42 -6.92
C GLY A 356 13.53 14.60 -7.72
N GLY A 357 12.27 14.95 -7.53
CA GLY A 357 11.63 16.13 -8.14
C GLY A 357 12.37 17.43 -7.81
N ILE A 358 12.63 17.68 -6.52
CA ILE A 358 13.36 18.87 -6.05
C ILE A 358 14.77 18.94 -6.66
N GLN A 359 15.51 17.83 -6.63
CA GLN A 359 16.85 17.77 -7.20
C GLN A 359 16.85 18.04 -8.71
N MET A 360 15.89 17.49 -9.44
CA MET A 360 15.77 17.71 -10.89
C MET A 360 15.46 19.18 -11.23
N VAL A 361 14.59 19.86 -10.47
CA VAL A 361 14.32 21.31 -10.64
C VAL A 361 15.60 22.12 -10.46
N ILE A 362 16.34 21.86 -9.38
CA ILE A 362 17.60 22.55 -9.09
C ILE A 362 18.58 22.38 -10.26
N CYS A 363 18.75 21.14 -10.75
CA CYS A 363 19.67 20.86 -11.86
C CYS A 363 19.25 21.57 -13.15
N GLN A 364 17.97 21.54 -13.52
CA GLN A 364 17.49 22.18 -14.76
C GLN A 364 17.59 23.71 -14.71
N VAL A 365 17.34 24.33 -13.55
CA VAL A 365 17.53 25.77 -13.36
C VAL A 365 19.01 26.13 -13.49
N ILE A 366 19.92 25.36 -12.89
CA ILE A 366 21.37 25.59 -13.02
C ILE A 366 21.81 25.48 -14.49
N VAL A 367 21.40 24.43 -15.20
CA VAL A 367 21.71 24.28 -16.65
C VAL A 367 21.17 25.45 -17.44
N SER A 368 19.93 25.89 -17.19
CA SER A 368 19.34 27.03 -17.87
C SER A 368 20.12 28.33 -17.61
N ILE A 369 20.58 28.57 -16.39
CA ILE A 369 21.36 29.78 -16.06
C ILE A 369 22.71 29.75 -16.76
N ILE A 370 23.42 28.61 -16.72
CA ILE A 370 24.72 28.47 -17.38
C ILE A 370 24.59 28.70 -18.88
N LEU A 371 23.61 28.05 -19.52
CA LEU A 371 23.38 28.22 -20.95
C LEU A 371 22.87 29.62 -21.29
N GLY A 372 21.99 30.21 -20.48
CA GLY A 372 21.47 31.57 -20.73
C GLY A 372 22.53 32.67 -20.61
N VAL A 373 23.51 32.52 -19.71
CA VAL A 373 24.55 33.53 -19.46
C VAL A 373 25.79 33.34 -20.33
N LYS A 374 26.14 32.09 -20.67
CA LYS A 374 27.41 31.75 -21.34
C LYS A 374 27.25 31.20 -22.76
N PHE A 375 26.04 30.83 -23.18
CA PHE A 375 25.74 30.31 -24.52
C PHE A 375 25.01 31.36 -25.35
N GLY A 376 25.72 32.42 -25.77
CA GLY A 376 25.20 33.39 -26.74
C GLY A 376 25.12 32.80 -28.15
N GLU A 377 24.33 33.41 -29.03
CA GLU A 377 23.96 32.87 -30.37
C GLU A 377 25.13 32.43 -31.27
N ASN A 378 26.36 32.89 -31.03
CA ASN A 378 27.54 32.60 -31.85
C ASN A 378 28.85 32.34 -31.04
N GLN A 379 28.77 31.94 -29.76
CA GLN A 379 29.97 31.65 -28.95
C GLN A 379 30.05 30.18 -28.54
N GLU A 380 31.23 29.57 -28.75
CA GLU A 380 31.55 28.26 -28.20
C GLU A 380 31.75 28.38 -26.68
N LEU A 381 31.18 27.43 -25.92
CA LEU A 381 31.42 27.37 -24.48
C LEU A 381 32.90 27.09 -24.21
N SER A 382 33.48 27.83 -23.27
CA SER A 382 34.77 27.44 -22.69
C SER A 382 34.67 26.03 -22.10
N LYS A 383 35.70 25.20 -22.35
CA LYS A 383 35.74 23.77 -21.98
C LYS A 383 35.32 23.51 -20.53
N GLY A 384 35.65 24.42 -19.60
CA GLY A 384 35.26 24.30 -18.18
C GLY A 384 33.74 24.37 -17.96
N PHE A 385 33.04 25.27 -18.64
CA PHE A 385 31.57 25.38 -18.54
C PHE A 385 30.87 24.21 -19.23
N SER A 386 31.40 23.71 -20.35
CA SER A 386 30.85 22.54 -21.03
C SER A 386 30.92 21.29 -20.14
N VAL A 387 32.04 21.07 -19.44
CA VAL A 387 32.18 19.98 -18.45
C VAL A 387 31.21 20.16 -17.29
N LEU A 388 31.04 21.39 -16.78
CA LEU A 388 30.08 21.68 -15.71
C LEU A 388 28.65 21.34 -16.13
N VAL A 389 28.24 21.69 -17.36
CA VAL A 389 26.91 21.32 -17.90
C VAL A 389 26.74 19.80 -17.95
N VAL A 390 27.75 19.05 -18.40
CA VAL A 390 27.69 17.58 -18.41
C VAL A 390 27.52 17.02 -16.99
N VAL A 391 28.25 17.55 -16.00
CA VAL A 391 28.13 17.11 -14.61
C VAL A 391 26.71 17.38 -14.07
N VAL A 392 26.16 18.57 -14.31
CA VAL A 392 24.80 18.91 -13.85
C VAL A 392 23.74 18.08 -14.57
N VAL A 393 23.91 17.79 -15.86
CA VAL A 393 23.03 16.87 -16.60
C VAL A 393 23.12 15.45 -16.03
N CYS A 394 24.31 14.97 -15.67
CA CYS A 394 24.46 13.68 -14.99
C CYS A 394 23.77 13.68 -13.62
N LEU A 395 23.84 14.76 -12.84
CA LEU A 395 23.09 14.90 -11.59
C LEU A 395 21.57 14.89 -11.81
N PHE A 396 21.09 15.54 -12.87
CA PHE A 396 19.68 15.48 -13.28
C PHE A 396 19.25 14.05 -13.63
N VAL A 397 20.04 13.34 -14.43
CA VAL A 397 19.73 11.97 -14.86
C VAL A 397 19.83 10.99 -13.69
N MET A 398 20.78 11.18 -12.79
CA MET A 398 20.84 10.46 -11.52
C MET A 398 19.57 10.72 -10.71
N ALA A 399 19.14 11.98 -10.60
CA ALA A 399 17.93 12.36 -9.89
C ALA A 399 16.66 11.73 -10.49
N PHE A 400 16.60 11.54 -11.80
CA PHE A 400 15.54 10.79 -12.46
C PHE A 400 15.63 9.29 -12.19
N GLY A 401 16.84 8.71 -12.26
CA GLY A 401 17.09 7.27 -12.16
C GLY A 401 16.70 6.65 -10.82
N TRP A 402 16.88 7.35 -9.70
CA TRP A 402 16.48 6.86 -8.38
C TRP A 402 15.03 7.18 -8.00
N SER A 403 14.32 8.00 -8.79
CA SER A 403 12.96 8.48 -8.50
C SER A 403 11.94 8.15 -9.61
N TRP A 404 11.63 9.11 -10.48
CA TRP A 404 10.57 9.06 -11.48
C TRP A 404 10.77 7.99 -12.56
N GLY A 405 12.02 7.58 -12.84
CA GLY A 405 12.29 6.49 -13.76
C GLY A 405 11.63 5.18 -13.30
N PRO A 406 12.08 4.57 -12.19
CA PRO A 406 11.50 3.32 -11.69
C PRO A 406 10.05 3.47 -11.20
N LEU A 407 9.75 4.57 -10.52
CA LEU A 407 8.44 4.76 -9.89
C LEU A 407 7.33 5.08 -10.88
N GLY A 408 7.66 5.63 -12.06
CA GLY A 408 6.69 5.84 -13.14
C GLY A 408 6.06 4.55 -13.67
N TRP A 409 6.77 3.43 -13.59
CA TRP A 409 6.24 2.10 -13.95
C TRP A 409 5.70 1.33 -12.73
N THR A 410 6.37 1.49 -11.59
CA THR A 410 6.04 0.74 -10.38
C THR A 410 4.68 1.15 -9.81
N VAL A 411 4.44 2.45 -9.65
CA VAL A 411 3.20 2.96 -9.04
C VAL A 411 1.96 2.54 -9.84
N PRO A 412 1.87 2.74 -11.16
CA PRO A 412 0.70 2.29 -11.93
C PRO A 412 0.42 0.79 -11.81
N SER A 413 1.45 -0.06 -11.75
CA SER A 413 1.24 -1.50 -11.59
C SER A 413 0.78 -1.93 -10.19
N GLU A 414 1.08 -1.14 -9.15
CA GLU A 414 0.69 -1.43 -7.76
C GLU A 414 -0.74 -0.96 -7.45
N ILE A 415 -1.29 -0.01 -8.22
CA ILE A 415 -2.54 0.68 -7.84
C ILE A 415 -3.83 0.04 -8.35
N PHE A 416 -3.76 -0.83 -9.35
CA PHE A 416 -4.96 -1.37 -10.01
C PHE A 416 -5.43 -2.70 -9.41
N PRO A 417 -6.75 -2.82 -9.14
CA PRO A 417 -7.35 -4.10 -8.77
C PRO A 417 -7.36 -5.05 -9.97
N LEU A 418 -7.43 -6.37 -9.72
CA LEU A 418 -7.25 -7.42 -10.73
C LEU A 418 -8.15 -7.19 -11.97
N GLU A 419 -9.40 -6.79 -11.80
CA GLU A 419 -10.38 -6.61 -12.89
C GLU A 419 -10.00 -5.54 -13.94
N THR A 420 -9.26 -4.50 -13.52
CA THR A 420 -8.90 -3.37 -14.38
C THR A 420 -7.39 -3.28 -14.59
N ARG A 421 -6.60 -4.17 -13.98
CA ARG A 421 -5.13 -4.16 -14.00
C ARG A 421 -4.55 -4.18 -15.42
N SER A 422 -5.02 -5.10 -16.26
CA SER A 422 -4.56 -5.19 -17.66
C SER A 422 -4.92 -3.93 -18.46
N ALA A 423 -6.16 -3.43 -18.32
CA ALA A 423 -6.62 -2.24 -19.04
C ALA A 423 -5.92 -0.96 -18.55
N GLY A 424 -5.76 -0.82 -17.24
CA GLY A 424 -5.07 0.27 -16.58
C GLY A 424 -3.61 0.36 -17.01
N GLN A 425 -2.89 -0.76 -17.02
CA GLN A 425 -1.51 -0.76 -17.49
C GLN A 425 -1.38 -0.44 -18.99
N SER A 426 -2.36 -0.86 -19.79
CA SER A 426 -2.39 -0.51 -21.22
C SER A 426 -2.59 0.99 -21.42
N ILE A 427 -3.44 1.63 -20.60
CA ILE A 427 -3.60 3.09 -20.59
C ILE A 427 -2.30 3.76 -20.16
N THR A 428 -1.63 3.26 -19.12
CA THR A 428 -0.35 3.81 -18.66
C THR A 428 0.71 3.76 -19.75
N VAL A 429 0.86 2.64 -20.45
CA VAL A 429 1.79 2.50 -21.58
C VAL A 429 1.38 3.41 -22.74
N ALA A 430 0.09 3.44 -23.10
CA ALA A 430 -0.42 4.28 -24.19
C ALA A 430 -0.16 5.77 -23.92
N VAL A 431 -0.39 6.25 -22.69
CA VAL A 431 -0.13 7.64 -22.31
C VAL A 431 1.37 7.92 -22.29
N ASN A 432 2.18 7.01 -21.76
CA ASN A 432 3.65 7.14 -21.78
C ASN A 432 4.17 7.30 -23.22
N LEU A 433 3.73 6.44 -24.13
CA LEU A 433 4.13 6.45 -25.53
C LEU A 433 3.53 7.65 -26.29
N LEU A 434 2.33 8.10 -25.93
CA LEU A 434 1.73 9.32 -26.49
C LEU A 434 2.56 10.56 -26.18
N PHE A 435 2.88 10.78 -24.91
CA PHE A 435 3.72 11.93 -24.53
C PHE A 435 5.13 11.79 -25.08
N THR A 436 5.66 10.56 -25.17
CA THR A 436 6.95 10.31 -25.82
C THR A 436 6.92 10.67 -27.30
N PHE A 437 5.85 10.31 -28.01
CA PHE A 437 5.59 10.71 -29.39
C PHE A 437 5.54 12.23 -29.54
N VAL A 438 4.76 12.91 -28.69
CA VAL A 438 4.59 14.37 -28.74
C VAL A 438 5.93 15.08 -28.51
N ILE A 439 6.70 14.67 -27.48
CA ILE A 439 8.02 15.25 -27.21
C ILE A 439 9.00 14.90 -28.33
N ALA A 440 9.07 13.64 -28.79
CA ALA A 440 9.97 13.27 -29.88
C ALA A 440 9.72 14.07 -31.17
N GLN A 441 8.45 14.37 -31.47
CA GLN A 441 8.06 15.13 -32.65
C GLN A 441 8.32 16.63 -32.51
N SER A 442 8.03 17.20 -31.33
CA SER A 442 8.08 18.65 -31.09
C SER A 442 9.41 19.16 -30.56
N PHE A 443 10.25 18.30 -29.96
CA PHE A 443 11.42 18.72 -29.20
C PHE A 443 12.44 19.50 -30.03
N LEU A 444 12.75 19.06 -31.26
CA LEU A 444 13.72 19.78 -32.11
C LEU A 444 13.22 21.18 -32.47
N SER A 445 11.92 21.34 -32.72
CA SER A 445 11.30 22.64 -32.97
C SER A 445 11.26 23.51 -31.69
N LEU A 446 10.95 22.92 -30.53
CA LEU A 446 10.97 23.60 -29.24
C LEU A 446 12.39 24.04 -28.85
N LEU A 447 13.40 23.21 -29.11
CA LEU A 447 14.80 23.52 -28.82
C LEU A 447 15.32 24.65 -29.71
N CYS A 448 14.93 24.66 -30.99
CA CYS A 448 15.20 25.77 -31.91
C CYS A 448 14.51 27.08 -31.47
N ALA A 449 13.25 27.02 -31.00
CA ALA A 449 12.47 28.21 -30.61
C ALA A 449 12.82 28.76 -29.21
N PHE A 450 12.83 27.90 -28.18
CA PHE A 450 13.04 28.29 -26.78
C PHE A 450 14.51 28.37 -26.38
N LYS A 451 15.44 27.80 -27.16
CA LYS A 451 16.88 27.75 -26.84
C LYS A 451 17.11 27.22 -25.41
N PHE A 452 17.76 27.99 -24.53
CA PHE A 452 17.98 27.62 -23.13
C PHE A 452 16.68 27.60 -22.30
N GLY A 453 15.63 28.33 -22.71
CA GLY A 453 14.36 28.40 -22.00
C GLY A 453 13.60 27.07 -21.93
N ILE A 454 13.98 26.08 -22.76
CA ILE A 454 13.40 24.73 -22.72
C ILE A 454 13.66 24.01 -21.40
N PHE A 455 14.80 24.28 -20.74
CA PHE A 455 15.11 23.71 -19.43
C PHE A 455 14.24 24.32 -18.32
N LEU A 456 13.89 25.61 -18.41
CA LEU A 456 12.93 26.23 -17.49
C LEU A 456 11.51 25.73 -17.71
N PHE A 457 11.14 25.47 -18.97
CA PHE A 457 9.85 24.85 -19.30
C PHE A 457 9.70 23.49 -18.62
N PHE A 458 10.72 22.62 -18.73
CA PHE A 458 10.71 21.34 -18.02
C PHE A 458 10.76 21.51 -16.49
N ALA A 459 11.49 22.49 -15.96
CA ALA A 459 11.55 22.75 -14.52
C ALA A 459 10.19 23.16 -13.95
N GLY A 460 9.41 23.94 -14.71
CA GLY A 460 8.02 24.27 -14.39
C GLY A 460 7.14 23.03 -14.30
N TRP A 461 7.22 22.12 -15.28
CA TRP A 461 6.50 20.85 -15.24
C TRP A 461 6.95 19.93 -14.10
N ILE A 462 8.24 19.88 -13.78
CA ILE A 462 8.76 19.13 -12.62
C ILE A 462 8.22 19.68 -11.30
N THR A 463 8.07 21.00 -11.20
CA THR A 463 7.45 21.63 -10.03
C THR A 463 5.99 21.22 -9.90
N ILE A 464 5.21 21.29 -10.98
CA ILE A 464 3.79 20.90 -11.02
C ILE A 464 3.62 19.42 -10.64
N MET A 465 4.42 18.52 -11.22
CA MET A 465 4.31 17.08 -10.92
C MET A 465 4.72 16.76 -9.47
N THR A 466 5.71 17.48 -8.91
CA THR A 466 6.15 17.28 -7.53
C THR A 466 5.05 17.70 -6.55
N ILE A 467 4.37 18.82 -6.82
CA ILE A 467 3.19 19.26 -6.07
C ILE A 467 2.05 18.26 -6.20
N PHE A 468 1.81 17.73 -7.41
CA PHE A 468 0.79 16.71 -7.65
C PHE A 468 1.02 15.45 -6.79
N VAL A 469 2.25 14.92 -6.77
CA VAL A 469 2.61 13.77 -5.94
C VAL A 469 2.49 14.08 -4.45
N TYR A 470 2.88 15.29 -4.04
CA TYR A 470 2.72 15.72 -2.66
C TYR A 470 1.25 15.74 -2.22
N LEU A 471 0.32 16.18 -3.07
CA LEU A 471 -1.09 16.35 -2.68
C LEU A 471 -1.97 15.11 -2.89
N LEU A 472 -1.74 14.34 -3.95
CA LEU A 472 -2.70 13.35 -4.45
C LEU A 472 -2.23 11.90 -4.36
N LEU A 473 -0.92 11.64 -4.24
CA LEU A 473 -0.40 10.26 -4.20
C LEU A 473 -0.25 9.78 -2.74
N PRO A 474 -1.04 8.78 -2.30
CA PRO A 474 -0.80 8.11 -1.02
C PRO A 474 0.43 7.19 -1.10
N GLU A 475 0.99 6.83 0.04
CA GLU A 475 2.11 5.87 0.10
C GLU A 475 1.61 4.45 -0.15
N THR A 476 2.14 3.78 -1.19
CA THR A 476 1.73 2.42 -1.60
C THR A 476 2.60 1.32 -1.00
N LYS A 477 3.68 1.67 -0.30
CA LYS A 477 4.62 0.72 0.30
C LYS A 477 3.91 -0.29 1.22
N GLY A 478 4.16 -1.58 0.97
CA GLY A 478 3.77 -2.67 1.86
C GLY A 478 2.28 -3.05 1.83
N VAL A 479 1.49 -2.43 0.94
CA VAL A 479 0.05 -2.70 0.82
C VAL A 479 -0.20 -3.85 -0.18
N PRO A 480 -0.95 -4.91 0.17
CA PRO A 480 -1.41 -5.92 -0.79
C PRO A 480 -2.19 -5.28 -1.94
N ILE A 481 -2.06 -5.78 -3.19
CA ILE A 481 -2.70 -5.12 -4.36
C ILE A 481 -4.22 -5.06 -4.19
N GLU A 482 -4.80 -6.12 -3.64
CA GLU A 482 -6.25 -6.23 -3.47
C GLU A 482 -6.80 -5.25 -2.41
N GLU A 483 -5.95 -4.74 -1.51
CA GLU A 483 -6.32 -3.79 -0.46
C GLU A 483 -6.14 -2.33 -0.87
N MET A 484 -5.57 -2.07 -2.05
CA MET A 484 -5.24 -0.71 -2.50
C MET A 484 -6.46 0.22 -2.52
N ILE A 485 -7.66 -0.32 -2.75
CA ILE A 485 -8.91 0.46 -2.75
C ILE A 485 -9.20 1.10 -1.38
N LEU A 486 -8.74 0.47 -0.29
CA LEU A 486 -8.88 0.99 1.07
C LEU A 486 -7.95 2.18 1.30
N LEU A 487 -6.73 2.13 0.77
CA LEU A 487 -5.77 3.24 0.84
C LEU A 487 -6.35 4.50 0.18
N TRP A 488 -6.98 4.36 -0.98
CA TRP A 488 -7.66 5.47 -1.66
C TRP A 488 -8.82 6.04 -0.84
N ARG A 489 -9.57 5.20 -0.11
CA ARG A 489 -10.66 5.66 0.79
C ARG A 489 -10.15 6.38 2.05
N LYS A 490 -8.94 6.07 2.52
CA LYS A 490 -8.30 6.77 3.65
C LYS A 490 -7.74 8.14 3.25
N HIS A 491 -7.48 8.37 1.96
CA HIS A 491 -6.91 9.63 1.49
C HIS A 491 -7.92 10.79 1.53
N TRP A 492 -7.52 11.92 2.12
CA TRP A 492 -8.37 13.09 2.40
C TRP A 492 -9.17 13.61 1.17
N PHE A 493 -8.54 13.58 0.00
CA PHE A 493 -9.15 14.04 -1.25
C PHE A 493 -9.99 12.95 -1.94
N TRP A 494 -9.47 11.72 -2.01
CA TRP A 494 -10.07 10.65 -2.81
C TRP A 494 -11.30 10.05 -2.12
N LYS A 495 -11.37 10.11 -0.77
CA LYS A 495 -12.56 9.76 0.01
C LYS A 495 -13.82 10.50 -0.48
N ARG A 496 -13.70 11.75 -0.91
CA ARG A 496 -14.84 12.56 -1.39
C ARG A 496 -15.36 12.14 -2.76
N ILE A 497 -14.54 11.46 -3.56
CA ILE A 497 -14.83 11.11 -4.96
C ILE A 497 -15.30 9.66 -5.08
N MET A 498 -14.78 8.77 -4.24
CA MET A 498 -15.18 7.38 -4.20
C MET A 498 -16.54 7.22 -3.51
N PRO A 499 -17.50 6.49 -4.09
CA PRO A 499 -18.78 6.25 -3.43
C PRO A 499 -18.59 5.42 -2.14
N GLU A 500 -19.32 5.79 -1.08
CA GLU A 500 -19.47 4.93 0.11
C GLU A 500 -20.16 3.64 -0.34
N SER A 501 -19.58 2.48 -0.01
CA SER A 501 -20.13 1.21 -0.49
C SER A 501 -21.37 0.81 0.28
N ASN A 502 -22.54 1.08 -0.27
CA ASN A 502 -23.80 0.41 0.06
C ASN A 502 -23.88 -1.02 -0.53
N SER A 503 -22.76 -1.76 -0.58
CA SER A 503 -22.72 -3.10 -1.19
C SER A 503 -23.14 -4.24 -0.24
N THR A 504 -23.72 -3.93 0.92
CA THR A 504 -24.30 -4.93 1.83
C THR A 504 -25.81 -5.11 1.63
N SER A 505 -26.49 -4.24 0.88
CA SER A 505 -27.96 -4.31 0.68
C SER A 505 -28.39 -5.06 -0.57
N ARG A 506 -27.58 -5.10 -1.63
CA ARG A 506 -28.03 -5.64 -2.94
C ARG A 506 -27.92 -7.17 -3.09
N TYR A 507 -27.20 -7.87 -2.22
CA TYR A 507 -27.16 -9.34 -2.20
C TYR A 507 -28.29 -9.99 -1.38
N ARG A 508 -29.06 -9.19 -0.63
CA ARG A 508 -30.12 -9.68 0.27
C ARG A 508 -31.53 -9.55 -0.30
N GLU A 509 -31.68 -8.89 -1.45
CA GLU A 509 -32.98 -8.52 -2.02
C GLU A 509 -33.46 -9.52 -3.09
N ASP A 510 -32.57 -10.25 -3.76
CA ASP A 510 -32.91 -11.28 -4.77
C ASP A 510 -33.25 -12.66 -4.18
N ARG A 511 -33.43 -12.75 -2.85
CA ARG A 511 -33.71 -14.02 -2.14
C ARG A 511 -34.84 -13.92 -1.11
N ARG A 512 -35.91 -13.19 -1.43
CA ARG A 512 -37.18 -13.32 -0.68
C ARG A 512 -38.35 -13.63 -1.62
N PRO A 513 -39.17 -14.64 -1.32
CA PRO A 513 -40.45 -14.81 -1.99
C PRO A 513 -41.39 -13.64 -1.65
N HIS A 514 -42.12 -13.18 -2.66
CA HIS A 514 -43.12 -12.12 -2.59
C HIS A 514 -44.14 -12.34 -1.47
N VAL A 515 -44.29 -11.36 -0.59
CA VAL A 515 -45.51 -11.13 0.20
C VAL A 515 -45.79 -9.63 0.14
N GLU A 516 -47.00 -9.27 -0.32
CA GLU A 516 -47.48 -7.89 -0.45
C GLU A 516 -47.76 -7.21 0.90
N PRO A 517 -47.73 -5.86 0.96
CA PRO A 517 -47.78 -5.10 2.21
C PRO A 517 -49.18 -4.55 2.55
N SER A 518 -49.49 -4.45 3.85
CA SER A 518 -50.64 -3.70 4.38
C SER A 518 -50.18 -2.51 5.25
N LEU A 519 -50.27 -1.32 4.64
CA LEU A 519 -50.87 -0.03 5.08
C LEU A 519 -50.77 0.51 6.53
N MET A 520 -50.72 1.86 6.54
CA MET A 520 -50.96 2.87 7.59
C MET A 520 -49.75 3.25 8.47
N ALA A 521 -49.47 4.52 8.80
CA ALA A 521 -49.90 5.85 8.37
C ALA A 521 -48.96 6.86 9.11
N SER A 522 -48.66 8.01 8.50
CA SER A 522 -48.04 9.19 9.16
C SER A 522 -49.15 10.06 9.82
N PRO A 523 -48.94 11.32 10.29
CA PRO A 523 -47.72 12.12 10.56
C PRO A 523 -47.79 12.89 11.92
N LEU A 524 -46.76 13.70 12.26
CA LEU A 524 -46.90 15.13 12.63
C LEU A 524 -45.57 15.79 13.08
N THR A 525 -45.46 17.08 12.78
CA THR A 525 -44.30 17.98 12.80
C THR A 525 -44.33 18.96 14.03
N PRO A 526 -43.62 20.11 14.11
CA PRO A 526 -42.59 20.44 15.14
C PRO A 526 -42.95 21.74 15.95
N PRO A 527 -42.02 22.67 16.26
CA PRO A 527 -41.04 22.87 17.37
C PRO A 527 -41.53 23.96 18.39
N PRO A 528 -40.75 24.66 19.30
CA PRO A 528 -39.65 25.62 18.98
C PRO A 528 -38.48 25.76 20.02
N HIS A 529 -37.48 26.58 19.64
CA HIS A 529 -36.26 27.04 20.35
C HIS A 529 -36.50 28.15 21.43
N PRO A 530 -35.48 28.94 21.89
CA PRO A 530 -34.40 28.75 22.89
C PRO A 530 -34.53 29.84 24.03
N PRO A 531 -33.53 30.28 24.85
CA PRO A 531 -32.32 31.02 24.40
C PRO A 531 -31.02 30.89 25.26
N SER A 532 -29.93 31.33 24.61
CA SER A 532 -28.62 31.87 25.04
C SER A 532 -28.35 32.26 26.51
N LEU A 533 -27.07 32.22 26.93
CA LEU A 533 -26.22 33.43 27.13
C LEU A 533 -24.74 33.10 27.48
N LEU A 534 -23.84 33.81 26.77
CA LEU A 534 -22.60 34.48 27.18
C LEU A 534 -21.37 33.72 27.74
N HIS A 535 -20.33 33.71 26.89
CA HIS A 535 -18.94 34.14 27.14
C HIS A 535 -18.43 34.27 28.59
N THR A 536 -17.25 33.69 28.85
CA THR A 536 -16.02 34.51 28.99
C THR A 536 -14.76 33.65 28.93
N SER A 537 -13.78 34.17 28.22
CA SER A 537 -12.45 33.60 28.00
C SER A 537 -11.47 34.23 28.98
N THR A 538 -10.60 33.44 29.60
CA THR A 538 -9.31 33.93 30.09
C THR A 538 -8.23 32.89 29.82
N THR A 539 -7.42 33.20 28.81
CA THR A 539 -6.08 32.67 28.55
C THR A 539 -5.12 33.06 29.68
N ILE A 540 -4.25 32.16 30.15
CA ILE A 540 -2.90 32.50 30.66
C ILE A 540 -1.91 31.40 30.25
N SER A 541 -0.72 31.88 29.91
CA SER A 541 0.41 31.23 29.24
C SER A 541 1.39 30.50 30.18
N ARG A 542 2.11 29.55 29.58
CA ARG A 542 3.38 28.91 29.99
C ARG A 542 4.42 29.86 30.61
N ARG A 543 5.09 29.39 31.69
CA ARG A 543 6.56 29.17 31.91
C ARG A 543 7.02 29.53 33.33
N SER A 544 8.05 28.78 33.77
CA SER A 544 8.96 29.00 34.94
C SER A 544 8.47 28.29 36.21
N LEU A 545 9.23 27.54 37.02
CA LEU A 545 10.66 27.28 37.27
C LEU A 545 10.78 25.85 37.87
N LEU A 546 11.69 24.99 37.41
CA LEU A 546 12.97 24.60 38.06
C LEU A 546 12.89 24.03 39.49
N LEU A 547 13.36 22.77 39.61
CA LEU A 547 14.22 22.19 40.65
C LEU A 547 13.96 22.58 42.11
N LEU A 548 13.63 21.59 42.95
CA LEU A 548 14.33 21.32 44.22
C LEU A 548 13.92 19.98 44.82
N SER A 549 14.94 19.27 45.27
CA SER A 549 14.99 17.95 45.87
C SER A 549 14.62 17.94 47.36
N SER A 550 13.94 16.87 47.77
CA SER A 550 14.02 16.16 49.06
C SER A 550 14.19 16.96 50.37
N SER A 551 13.17 16.91 51.23
CA SER A 551 13.33 16.84 52.69
C SER A 551 12.12 16.12 53.30
N SER A 552 12.37 14.98 53.92
CA SER A 552 11.43 14.15 54.67
C SER A 552 11.05 14.78 56.01
N LEU A 553 9.75 15.00 56.26
CA LEU A 553 9.19 15.09 57.60
C LEU A 553 8.16 13.97 57.79
N SER A 554 8.44 13.06 58.72
CA SER A 554 7.58 11.96 59.13
C SER A 554 6.45 12.46 60.05
N LEU A 555 5.21 12.40 59.58
CA LEU A 555 4.00 12.51 60.41
C LEU A 555 3.61 11.11 60.93
N PRO A 556 3.05 10.99 62.14
CA PRO A 556 2.59 9.72 62.70
C PRO A 556 1.44 9.11 61.86
N PRO A 557 1.32 7.78 61.81
CA PRO A 557 0.32 7.12 60.97
C PRO A 557 -1.10 7.44 61.46
N PRO A 558 -2.05 7.74 60.55
CA PRO A 558 -3.45 7.95 60.91
C PRO A 558 -4.08 6.65 61.45
N PRO A 559 -5.13 6.74 62.30
CA PRO A 559 -5.83 5.58 62.83
C PRO A 559 -6.44 4.71 61.71
N PRO A 560 -6.58 3.39 61.93
CA PRO A 560 -7.12 2.48 60.91
C PRO A 560 -8.56 2.88 60.54
N PRO A 561 -8.91 2.87 59.24
CA PRO A 561 -10.25 3.21 58.79
C PRO A 561 -11.29 2.21 59.34
N PRO A 562 -12.56 2.65 59.52
CA PRO A 562 -13.64 1.76 59.96
C PRO A 562 -13.82 0.57 58.99
N PRO A 563 -14.21 -0.61 59.49
CA PRO A 563 -14.39 -1.80 58.66
C PRO A 563 -15.46 -1.55 57.59
N LEU A 564 -15.13 -1.91 56.34
CA LEU A 564 -16.00 -1.72 55.19
C LEU A 564 -17.19 -2.68 55.23
N ASP A 565 -18.38 -2.17 54.96
CA ASP A 565 -19.60 -2.97 54.90
C ASP A 565 -19.60 -3.84 53.63
N THR A 566 -19.26 -5.12 53.80
CA THR A 566 -19.22 -6.15 52.76
C THR A 566 -20.42 -7.08 52.82
N THR A 567 -21.53 -6.63 53.40
CA THR A 567 -22.77 -7.41 53.43
C THR A 567 -23.31 -7.65 52.01
N ILE A 568 -23.70 -8.90 51.75
CA ILE A 568 -24.21 -9.32 50.43
C ILE A 568 -25.67 -8.87 50.32
N THR A 569 -25.94 -7.90 49.44
CA THR A 569 -27.28 -7.35 49.21
C THR A 569 -28.04 -8.16 48.16
N ASP A 570 -27.34 -8.60 47.12
CA ASP A 570 -27.92 -9.22 45.93
C ASP A 570 -27.12 -10.45 45.53
N ARG A 571 -27.77 -11.39 44.84
CA ARG A 571 -27.13 -12.59 44.30
C ARG A 571 -27.53 -12.79 42.85
N VAL A 572 -26.54 -13.05 42.01
CA VAL A 572 -26.73 -13.36 40.59
C VAL A 572 -26.08 -14.69 40.25
N PHE A 573 -26.54 -15.34 39.18
CA PHE A 573 -25.90 -16.55 38.66
C PHE A 573 -25.39 -16.35 37.25
N MET A 574 -24.31 -17.07 36.91
CA MET A 574 -23.77 -17.17 35.56
C MET A 574 -23.37 -18.62 35.27
N GLU A 575 -23.80 -19.15 34.14
CA GLU A 575 -23.42 -20.48 33.66
C GLU A 575 -22.35 -20.36 32.59
N PHE A 576 -21.31 -21.20 32.66
CA PHE A 576 -20.23 -21.22 31.70
C PHE A 576 -20.27 -22.52 30.89
N SER A 577 -19.93 -22.41 29.62
CA SER A 577 -19.81 -23.55 28.71
C SER A 577 -18.57 -23.42 27.82
N LEU A 578 -18.07 -24.58 27.39
CA LEU A 578 -16.92 -24.73 26.49
C LEU A 578 -17.37 -25.11 25.09
N CYS A 579 -16.60 -24.66 24.12
CA CYS A 579 -16.82 -24.91 22.71
C CYS A 579 -15.47 -25.03 21.96
N PRO A 580 -15.31 -25.97 21.00
CA PRO A 580 -14.06 -26.17 20.28
C PRO A 580 -13.63 -24.95 19.43
N THR A 581 -14.59 -24.24 18.84
CA THR A 581 -14.39 -23.05 18.01
C THR A 581 -15.70 -22.27 17.98
N PHE A 582 -15.64 -20.95 18.13
CA PHE A 582 -16.83 -20.12 18.34
C PHE A 582 -17.93 -20.23 17.26
N SER A 583 -17.55 -20.59 16.02
CA SER A 583 -18.49 -20.86 14.92
C SER A 583 -19.29 -22.17 15.07
N LEU A 584 -18.81 -23.12 15.88
CA LEU A 584 -19.36 -24.46 16.09
C LEU A 584 -20.14 -24.61 17.41
N CYS A 585 -20.33 -23.51 18.17
CA CYS A 585 -20.97 -23.56 19.47
C CYS A 585 -22.44 -23.97 19.50
N PRO A 586 -23.25 -23.88 18.44
CA PRO A 586 -24.59 -24.47 18.46
C PRO A 586 -24.58 -26.01 18.41
N THR A 587 -23.48 -26.63 17.99
CA THR A 587 -23.42 -28.07 17.64
C THR A 587 -22.60 -28.93 18.60
N SER A 588 -21.71 -28.35 19.42
CA SER A 588 -20.94 -29.09 20.42
C SER A 588 -20.62 -28.22 21.64
N THR A 589 -21.52 -28.18 22.61
CA THR A 589 -21.35 -27.45 23.88
C THR A 589 -21.09 -28.43 25.01
N THR A 590 -20.00 -28.23 25.76
CA THR A 590 -19.77 -28.96 27.02
C THR A 590 -19.95 -27.99 28.19
N PRO A 591 -20.93 -28.22 29.09
CA PRO A 591 -21.16 -27.33 30.23
C PRO A 591 -19.99 -27.39 31.23
N LEU A 592 -19.49 -26.23 31.66
CA LEU A 592 -18.47 -26.11 32.71
C LEU A 592 -19.09 -26.08 34.10
N GLY A 593 -20.24 -25.42 34.26
CA GLY A 593 -20.95 -25.31 35.53
C GLY A 593 -21.50 -23.90 35.80
N ARG A 594 -22.11 -23.73 36.97
CA ARG A 594 -22.77 -22.49 37.40
C ARG A 594 -21.98 -21.80 38.51
N LEU A 595 -21.75 -20.50 38.36
CA LEU A 595 -21.27 -19.58 39.40
C LEU A 595 -22.44 -18.87 40.06
N VAL A 596 -22.41 -18.76 41.38
CA VAL A 596 -23.30 -17.87 42.14
C VAL A 596 -22.45 -16.77 42.77
N ILE A 597 -22.76 -15.52 42.46
CA ILE A 597 -22.00 -14.34 42.87
C ILE A 597 -22.85 -13.54 43.85
N GLY A 598 -22.29 -13.19 45.01
CA GLY A 598 -22.84 -12.24 45.96
C GLY A 598 -22.29 -10.85 45.72
N LEU A 599 -23.15 -9.83 45.76
CA LEU A 599 -22.83 -8.44 45.43
C LEU A 599 -22.90 -7.53 46.66
N TYR A 600 -21.99 -6.54 46.75
CA TYR A 600 -21.86 -5.60 47.86
C TYR A 600 -22.59 -4.27 47.61
N GLY A 601 -23.91 -4.31 47.49
CA GLY A 601 -24.72 -3.14 47.09
C GLY A 601 -24.73 -1.98 48.09
N HIS A 602 -24.36 -2.20 49.36
CA HIS A 602 -24.22 -1.11 50.32
C HIS A 602 -22.93 -0.29 50.11
N LEU A 603 -21.88 -0.90 49.54
CA LEU A 603 -20.61 -0.25 49.30
C LEU A 603 -20.56 0.46 47.94
N VAL A 604 -21.03 -0.22 46.90
CA VAL A 604 -20.97 0.23 45.49
C VAL A 604 -22.34 0.02 44.81
N PRO A 605 -23.38 0.78 45.25
CA PRO A 605 -24.77 0.57 44.81
C PRO A 605 -24.98 0.71 43.31
N THR A 606 -24.29 1.63 42.65
CA THR A 606 -24.41 1.91 41.22
C THR A 606 -23.79 0.79 40.40
N THR A 607 -22.57 0.36 40.77
CA THR A 607 -21.88 -0.77 40.12
C THR A 607 -22.71 -2.05 40.25
N VAL A 608 -23.24 -2.33 41.45
CA VAL A 608 -24.06 -3.52 41.72
C VAL A 608 -25.40 -3.47 40.97
N SER A 609 -26.07 -2.31 40.94
CA SER A 609 -27.32 -2.13 40.19
C SER A 609 -27.12 -2.36 38.69
N ASN A 610 -26.05 -1.83 38.12
CA ASN A 610 -25.73 -2.01 36.71
C ASN A 610 -25.41 -3.48 36.41
N PHE A 611 -24.53 -4.11 37.19
CA PHE A 611 -24.15 -5.52 36.99
C PHE A 611 -25.35 -6.47 37.13
N LYS A 612 -26.23 -6.23 38.11
CA LYS A 612 -27.47 -6.98 38.27
C LYS A 612 -28.41 -6.78 37.08
N SER A 613 -28.56 -5.56 36.58
CA SER A 613 -29.38 -5.25 35.40
C SER A 613 -28.86 -5.98 34.15
N MET A 614 -27.54 -6.07 33.98
CA MET A 614 -26.91 -6.83 32.90
C MET A 614 -27.19 -8.34 32.98
N CYS A 615 -27.17 -8.91 34.20
CA CYS A 615 -27.49 -10.32 34.39
C CYS A 615 -28.98 -10.61 34.16
N THR A 616 -29.86 -9.76 34.69
CA THR A 616 -31.32 -9.96 34.62
C THR A 616 -31.92 -9.76 33.23
N SER A 617 -31.34 -8.87 32.43
CA SER A 617 -31.66 -8.70 31.01
C SER A 617 -31.03 -9.78 30.11
N SER A 618 -30.28 -10.72 30.70
CA SER A 618 -29.46 -11.70 29.98
C SER A 618 -28.47 -11.07 28.98
N ALA A 619 -28.05 -9.82 29.20
CA ALA A 619 -27.10 -9.12 28.33
C ALA A 619 -25.69 -9.76 28.33
N TYR A 620 -25.32 -10.47 29.41
CA TYR A 620 -24.08 -11.27 29.45
C TYR A 620 -24.20 -12.63 28.75
N LYS A 621 -25.39 -13.04 28.30
CA LYS A 621 -25.58 -14.33 27.63
C LYS A 621 -24.88 -14.34 26.27
N ASN A 622 -24.21 -15.44 25.95
CA ASN A 622 -23.37 -15.63 24.76
C ASN A 622 -22.13 -14.73 24.68
N THR A 623 -21.66 -14.21 25.82
CA THR A 623 -20.45 -13.37 25.87
C THR A 623 -19.22 -14.18 26.24
N LEU A 624 -18.07 -13.78 25.70
CA LEU A 624 -16.83 -14.53 25.79
C LEU A 624 -16.00 -14.15 27.02
N VAL A 625 -15.32 -15.16 27.57
CA VAL A 625 -14.11 -14.92 28.37
C VAL A 625 -12.98 -14.66 27.38
N HIS A 626 -12.60 -13.40 27.20
CA HIS A 626 -11.69 -13.00 26.12
C HIS A 626 -10.22 -13.08 26.53
N LYS A 627 -9.90 -13.00 27.84
CA LYS A 627 -8.55 -13.14 28.39
C LYS A 627 -8.55 -13.98 29.67
N ILE A 628 -7.53 -14.81 29.81
CA ILE A 628 -7.28 -15.61 31.02
C ILE A 628 -5.82 -15.43 31.42
N PHE A 629 -5.58 -14.95 32.63
CA PHE A 629 -4.26 -14.89 33.25
C PHE A 629 -4.15 -16.05 34.26
N PRO A 630 -3.55 -17.19 33.88
CA PRO A 630 -3.55 -18.38 34.72
C PRO A 630 -2.91 -18.08 36.08
N GLY A 631 -3.62 -18.41 37.16
CA GLY A 631 -3.16 -18.16 38.52
C GLY A 631 -3.46 -16.76 39.07
N GLN A 632 -4.09 -15.89 38.28
CA GLN A 632 -4.40 -14.51 38.66
C GLN A 632 -5.89 -14.20 38.52
N PHE A 633 -6.40 -13.99 37.30
CA PHE A 633 -7.79 -13.63 37.02
C PHE A 633 -8.16 -13.91 35.56
N PHE A 634 -9.45 -13.89 35.25
CA PHE A 634 -9.95 -13.86 33.86
C PHE A 634 -10.87 -12.66 33.65
N LEU A 635 -11.01 -12.24 32.39
CA LEU A 635 -11.81 -11.09 31.96
C LEU A 635 -12.97 -11.53 31.08
N ALA A 636 -14.14 -10.95 31.33
CA ALA A 636 -15.35 -11.16 30.55
C ALA A 636 -16.16 -9.87 30.44
N GLY A 637 -17.04 -9.83 29.45
CA GLY A 637 -18.00 -8.74 29.33
C GLY A 637 -17.52 -7.52 28.51
N ARG A 638 -16.56 -7.71 27.61
CA ARG A 638 -16.06 -6.68 26.68
C ARG A 638 -17.21 -6.04 25.89
N GLN A 639 -17.23 -4.73 25.78
CA GLN A 639 -18.26 -3.93 25.09
C GLN A 639 -17.77 -3.53 23.67
N ASP A 640 -18.66 -3.58 22.68
CA ASP A 640 -18.37 -3.16 21.29
C ASP A 640 -19.58 -2.46 20.65
N LEU A 641 -19.33 -1.62 19.65
CA LEU A 641 -20.29 -0.79 18.91
C LEU A 641 -21.02 -1.57 17.81
N ARG A 642 -20.47 -2.70 17.38
CA ARG A 642 -21.07 -3.59 16.38
C ARG A 642 -21.56 -4.86 17.05
N GLU A 643 -22.63 -5.46 16.51
CA GLU A 643 -23.10 -6.81 16.84
C GLU A 643 -22.05 -7.86 16.44
N SER A 644 -20.87 -7.81 17.05
CA SER A 644 -19.83 -8.79 16.97
C SER A 644 -20.20 -9.91 17.94
N ARG A 645 -20.21 -11.14 17.41
CA ARG A 645 -20.58 -12.29 18.22
C ARG A 645 -19.58 -12.42 19.39
N GLY A 646 -20.10 -12.55 20.62
CA GLY A 646 -19.27 -12.75 21.81
C GLY A 646 -19.01 -11.51 22.67
N GLN A 647 -19.51 -10.34 22.26
CA GLN A 647 -19.37 -9.07 22.99
C GLN A 647 -20.70 -8.62 23.61
N VAL A 648 -20.61 -7.82 24.67
CA VAL A 648 -21.75 -7.34 25.45
C VAL A 648 -22.36 -6.10 24.84
N HIS A 649 -23.69 -6.08 24.75
CA HIS A 649 -24.46 -4.89 24.39
C HIS A 649 -25.33 -4.48 25.59
N PRO A 650 -24.97 -3.39 26.29
CA PRO A 650 -25.73 -2.95 27.47
C PRO A 650 -27.12 -2.43 27.07
N PRO A 651 -28.21 -2.82 27.76
CA PRO A 651 -29.53 -2.23 27.58
C PRO A 651 -29.54 -0.79 28.14
N LEU A 652 -29.31 0.18 27.26
CA LEU A 652 -29.07 1.59 27.60
C LEU A 652 -30.24 2.25 28.35
N ASP A 653 -31.47 1.78 28.14
CA ASP A 653 -32.68 2.33 28.79
C ASP A 653 -32.69 2.13 30.32
N PHE A 654 -31.88 1.19 30.84
CA PHE A 654 -31.91 0.79 32.25
C PHE A 654 -30.56 0.96 32.97
N LEU A 655 -29.52 1.49 32.31
CA LEU A 655 -28.17 1.60 32.86
C LEU A 655 -27.75 3.06 33.08
N SER A 656 -27.51 3.42 34.33
CA SER A 656 -26.95 4.71 34.70
C SER A 656 -25.44 4.74 34.50
N ARG A 657 -24.89 5.92 34.20
CA ARG A 657 -23.43 6.11 34.15
C ARG A 657 -22.84 5.90 35.54
N ASN A 658 -21.83 5.04 35.64
CA ASN A 658 -21.25 4.71 36.92
C ASN A 658 -20.39 5.86 37.46
N THR A 659 -20.88 6.56 38.49
CA THR A 659 -20.16 7.66 39.15
C THR A 659 -19.12 7.16 40.16
N GLU A 660 -19.15 5.89 40.53
CA GLU A 660 -18.24 5.30 41.53
C GLU A 660 -16.82 5.12 40.98
N THR A 661 -16.63 5.21 39.66
CA THR A 661 -15.30 5.13 39.02
C THR A 661 -14.35 6.26 39.40
N VAL A 662 -14.87 7.34 39.99
CA VAL A 662 -14.09 8.49 40.49
C VAL A 662 -14.17 8.65 42.01
N ASP A 663 -14.90 7.77 42.72
CA ASP A 663 -15.01 7.79 44.18
C ASP A 663 -13.91 6.92 44.79
N SER A 664 -13.04 7.52 45.61
CA SER A 664 -11.95 6.79 46.28
C SER A 664 -12.44 5.69 47.22
N LYS A 665 -13.68 5.79 47.73
CA LYS A 665 -14.27 4.75 48.58
C LYS A 665 -14.53 3.44 47.84
N ALA A 666 -14.77 3.50 46.53
CA ALA A 666 -15.03 2.32 45.70
C ALA A 666 -13.79 1.43 45.50
N PHE A 667 -12.60 1.94 45.79
CA PHE A 667 -11.32 1.24 45.59
C PHE A 667 -10.72 0.67 46.89
N LEU A 668 -11.47 0.67 48.00
CA LEU A 668 -10.95 0.27 49.32
C LEU A 668 -10.83 -1.25 49.52
N LEU A 669 -11.58 -2.05 48.76
CA LEU A 669 -11.52 -3.50 48.81
C LEU A 669 -10.43 -4.05 47.89
N THR A 670 -9.81 -5.16 48.30
CA THR A 670 -8.64 -5.75 47.63
C THR A 670 -8.91 -7.14 47.07
N HIS A 671 -8.09 -7.56 46.11
CA HIS A 671 -8.13 -8.84 45.41
C HIS A 671 -7.33 -9.91 46.17
N SER A 672 -7.66 -10.09 47.45
CA SER A 672 -6.86 -10.88 48.40
C SER A 672 -6.97 -12.40 48.23
N ARG A 673 -8.02 -12.89 47.56
CA ARG A 673 -8.32 -14.33 47.43
C ARG A 673 -8.95 -14.65 46.07
N ALA A 674 -9.09 -15.95 45.77
CA ALA A 674 -9.83 -16.44 44.61
C ALA A 674 -11.34 -16.13 44.73
N GLY A 675 -12.00 -15.93 43.59
CA GLY A 675 -13.44 -15.65 43.53
C GLY A 675 -13.82 -14.23 43.97
N VAL A 676 -12.91 -13.27 43.91
CA VAL A 676 -13.24 -11.83 44.05
C VAL A 676 -13.69 -11.31 42.69
N VAL A 677 -14.80 -10.58 42.66
CA VAL A 677 -15.39 -10.03 41.44
C VAL A 677 -15.24 -8.51 41.45
N SER A 678 -14.65 -7.95 40.40
CA SER A 678 -14.43 -6.52 40.28
C SER A 678 -14.70 -5.99 38.87
N LEU A 679 -15.03 -4.69 38.82
CA LEU A 679 -15.24 -3.95 37.59
C LEU A 679 -13.87 -3.62 36.99
N CYS A 680 -13.68 -4.01 35.73
CA CYS A 680 -12.42 -3.82 35.04
C CYS A 680 -12.27 -2.35 34.61
N LEU A 681 -11.23 -1.69 35.11
CA LEU A 681 -10.90 -0.31 34.79
C LEU A 681 -9.47 -0.21 34.24
N SER A 682 -8.49 -0.78 34.92
CA SER A 682 -7.08 -0.67 34.50
C SER A 682 -6.70 -1.62 33.39
N GLU A 683 -7.25 -2.84 33.41
CA GLU A 683 -7.01 -3.87 32.41
C GLU A 683 -8.07 -3.87 31.31
N ASN A 684 -8.91 -2.82 31.28
CA ASN A 684 -10.04 -2.75 30.37
C ASN A 684 -9.55 -2.62 28.93
N ASP A 685 -9.88 -3.62 28.12
CA ASP A 685 -9.41 -3.75 26.74
C ASP A 685 -10.47 -3.44 25.70
N ASP A 686 -11.58 -2.81 26.13
CA ASP A 686 -12.57 -2.23 25.24
C ASP A 686 -11.89 -1.22 24.30
N ASP A 687 -12.38 -1.19 23.06
CA ASP A 687 -11.79 -0.36 22.01
C ASP A 687 -11.83 1.13 22.39
N ASP A 688 -10.76 1.88 22.12
CA ASP A 688 -10.71 3.31 22.46
C ASP A 688 -11.84 4.11 21.78
N ASP A 689 -12.30 3.67 20.62
CA ASP A 689 -13.43 4.27 19.90
C ASP A 689 -14.75 4.09 20.67
N ILE A 690 -14.97 2.95 21.37
CA ILE A 690 -16.17 2.77 22.20
C ILE A 690 -16.08 3.53 23.51
N LYS A 691 -14.88 3.65 24.10
CA LYS A 691 -14.68 4.45 25.33
C LYS A 691 -15.03 5.93 25.14
N LEU A 692 -15.02 6.41 23.89
CA LEU A 692 -15.41 7.77 23.51
C LEU A 692 -16.91 7.92 23.22
N ASP A 693 -17.66 6.82 23.16
CA ASP A 693 -19.09 6.83 22.89
C ASP A 693 -19.87 7.35 24.13
N PRO A 694 -20.83 8.28 23.98
CA PRO A 694 -21.71 8.71 25.07
C PRO A 694 -22.48 7.56 25.74
N ASP A 695 -22.72 6.47 25.02
CA ASP A 695 -23.46 5.28 25.46
C ASP A 695 -22.54 4.21 26.06
N TYR A 696 -21.25 4.50 26.21
CA TYR A 696 -20.33 3.65 26.96
C TYR A 696 -20.71 3.59 28.44
N ARG A 697 -20.79 2.38 29.00
CA ARG A 697 -21.18 2.15 30.40
C ARG A 697 -20.14 1.39 31.21
N ASN A 698 -19.06 0.92 30.58
CA ASN A 698 -18.04 0.02 31.15
C ASN A 698 -18.68 -1.14 31.93
N VAL A 699 -18.91 -2.25 31.22
CA VAL A 699 -19.56 -3.45 31.77
C VAL A 699 -18.61 -4.64 31.82
N GLU A 700 -17.33 -4.41 31.54
CA GLU A 700 -16.28 -5.42 31.60
C GLU A 700 -15.94 -5.72 33.07
N PHE A 701 -15.86 -7.00 33.41
CA PHE A 701 -15.57 -7.45 34.77
C PHE A 701 -14.50 -8.53 34.78
N LEU A 702 -13.84 -8.67 35.93
CA LEU A 702 -12.85 -9.70 36.17
C LEU A 702 -13.21 -10.54 37.39
N ILE A 703 -12.77 -11.79 37.37
CA ILE A 703 -12.88 -12.71 38.52
C ILE A 703 -11.50 -13.30 38.81
N THR A 704 -11.05 -13.17 40.06
CA THR A 704 -9.77 -13.73 40.49
C THR A 704 -9.82 -15.25 40.55
N THR A 705 -8.78 -15.92 40.06
CA THR A 705 -8.73 -17.39 39.99
C THR A 705 -7.94 -18.02 41.13
N GLY A 706 -7.04 -17.26 41.78
CA GLY A 706 -6.12 -17.79 42.81
C GLY A 706 -5.00 -18.67 42.24
N PRO A 707 -4.08 -19.20 43.07
CA PRO A 707 -4.17 -19.33 44.54
C PRO A 707 -3.65 -18.15 45.38
N GLY A 708 -2.98 -17.17 44.78
CA GLY A 708 -2.41 -16.00 45.49
C GLY A 708 -3.26 -14.72 45.38
N PRO A 709 -3.02 -13.71 46.23
CA PRO A 709 -3.61 -12.39 46.07
C PRO A 709 -3.12 -11.73 44.77
N CYS A 710 -3.94 -10.84 44.20
CA CYS A 710 -3.61 -10.06 42.99
C CYS A 710 -3.43 -8.58 43.33
N PRO A 711 -2.38 -8.19 44.09
CA PRO A 711 -2.18 -6.80 44.53
C PRO A 711 -2.03 -5.81 43.37
N GLN A 712 -1.66 -6.29 42.17
CA GLN A 712 -1.56 -5.47 40.97
C GLN A 712 -2.89 -4.85 40.51
N LEU A 713 -4.02 -5.42 40.92
CA LEU A 713 -5.38 -4.96 40.61
C LEU A 713 -5.95 -4.00 41.67
N ASP A 714 -5.34 -3.96 42.86
CA ASP A 714 -5.79 -3.15 43.98
C ASP A 714 -5.62 -1.66 43.69
N SER A 715 -6.52 -0.84 44.24
CA SER A 715 -6.58 0.62 44.01
C SER A 715 -6.79 1.04 42.54
N LYS A 716 -7.00 0.09 41.63
CA LYS A 716 -7.17 0.31 40.19
C LYS A 716 -8.50 -0.18 39.64
N ASN A 717 -9.09 -1.20 40.28
CA ASN A 717 -10.36 -1.81 39.89
C ASN A 717 -11.33 -1.75 41.08
N ILE A 718 -12.64 -1.71 40.81
CA ILE A 718 -13.68 -1.61 41.84
C ILE A 718 -14.18 -3.00 42.20
N VAL A 719 -13.87 -3.49 43.39
CA VAL A 719 -14.40 -4.78 43.89
C VAL A 719 -15.85 -4.59 44.32
N PHE A 720 -16.76 -5.34 43.70
CA PHE A 720 -18.20 -5.21 43.96
C PHE A 720 -18.87 -6.53 44.35
N GLY A 721 -18.14 -7.65 44.39
CA GLY A 721 -18.72 -8.92 44.80
C GLY A 721 -17.73 -10.06 45.02
N THR A 722 -18.27 -11.22 45.37
CA THR A 722 -17.51 -12.46 45.58
C THR A 722 -18.30 -13.69 45.13
N VAL A 723 -17.60 -14.70 44.61
CA VAL A 723 -18.15 -16.00 44.23
C VAL A 723 -18.50 -16.78 45.50
N LEU A 724 -19.77 -17.12 45.67
CA LEU A 724 -20.30 -17.89 46.79
C LEU A 724 -20.31 -19.40 46.51
N GLN A 725 -20.56 -19.78 45.26
CA GLN A 725 -20.60 -21.17 44.79
C GLN A 725 -19.99 -21.26 43.39
N GLY A 726 -19.34 -22.38 43.07
CA GLY A 726 -18.73 -22.63 41.76
C GLY A 726 -17.25 -22.26 41.64
N LEU A 727 -16.48 -22.22 42.74
CA LEU A 727 -15.04 -21.91 42.68
C LEU A 727 -14.22 -22.94 41.88
N ASP A 728 -14.72 -24.18 41.81
CA ASP A 728 -14.24 -25.23 40.92
C ASP A 728 -14.37 -24.85 39.43
N VAL A 729 -15.48 -24.19 39.05
CA VAL A 729 -15.68 -23.66 37.69
C VAL A 729 -14.67 -22.55 37.38
N VAL A 730 -14.43 -21.64 38.32
CA VAL A 730 -13.39 -20.59 38.19
C VAL A 730 -12.00 -21.22 37.97
N THR A 731 -11.69 -22.28 38.74
CA THR A 731 -10.44 -23.01 38.62
C THR A 731 -10.34 -23.75 37.27
N ALA A 732 -11.44 -24.33 36.80
CA ALA A 732 -11.51 -25.00 35.50
C ALA A 732 -11.26 -24.01 34.34
N ILE A 733 -11.85 -22.81 34.40
CA ILE A 733 -11.58 -21.74 33.43
C ILE A 733 -10.11 -21.34 33.45
N ALA A 734 -9.53 -21.16 34.64
CA ALA A 734 -8.12 -20.79 34.80
C ALA A 734 -7.13 -21.82 34.23
N SER A 735 -7.51 -23.10 34.19
CA SER A 735 -6.69 -24.20 33.66
C SER A 735 -6.64 -24.26 32.14
N ILE A 736 -7.43 -23.45 31.44
CA ILE A 736 -7.51 -23.48 29.98
C ILE A 736 -6.21 -22.92 29.37
N PRO A 737 -5.57 -23.65 28.46
CA PRO A 737 -4.37 -23.16 27.79
C PRO A 737 -4.63 -21.85 27.06
N THR A 738 -3.73 -20.89 27.22
CA THR A 738 -3.80 -19.59 26.54
C THR A 738 -2.67 -19.43 25.53
N TYR A 739 -2.89 -18.58 24.54
CA TYR A 739 -1.85 -18.21 23.59
C TYR A 739 -0.77 -17.40 24.31
N LYS A 740 0.47 -17.93 24.30
CA LYS A 740 1.67 -17.23 24.77
C LYS A 740 2.71 -17.21 23.65
N PRO A 741 3.17 -16.03 23.23
CA PRO A 741 4.26 -15.91 22.25
C PRO A 741 5.59 -16.39 22.83
N SER A 742 6.54 -16.77 21.97
CA SER A 742 7.91 -17.11 22.40
C SER A 742 8.63 -15.90 23.01
N GLU A 743 9.65 -16.16 23.82
CA GLU A 743 10.43 -15.14 24.52
C GLU A 743 11.09 -14.15 23.54
N GLU A 744 11.57 -14.63 22.39
CA GLU A 744 12.09 -13.78 21.31
C GLU A 744 11.01 -12.82 20.78
N ILE A 745 9.79 -13.31 20.53
CA ILE A 745 8.68 -12.49 20.02
C ILE A 745 8.29 -11.43 21.05
N GLN A 746 8.35 -11.74 22.34
CA GLN A 746 8.09 -10.77 23.41
C GLN A 746 9.16 -9.66 23.40
N GLN A 747 10.44 -10.01 23.30
CA GLN A 747 11.54 -9.04 23.22
C GLN A 747 11.43 -8.13 21.99
N TYR A 748 11.09 -8.68 20.82
CA TYR A 748 10.87 -7.88 19.61
C TYR A 748 9.64 -6.98 19.72
N ASN A 749 8.56 -7.46 20.33
CA ASN A 749 7.37 -6.67 20.58
C ASN A 749 7.66 -5.52 21.55
N ASP A 750 8.43 -5.77 22.60
CA ASP A 750 8.83 -4.75 23.58
C ASP A 750 9.71 -3.66 22.93
N LEU A 751 10.64 -4.05 22.06
CA LEU A 751 11.44 -3.11 21.28
C LEU A 751 10.56 -2.30 20.29
N ALA A 752 9.63 -2.96 19.63
CA ALA A 752 8.70 -2.30 18.71
C ALA A 752 7.77 -1.32 19.43
N SER A 753 7.30 -1.67 20.63
CA SER A 753 6.50 -0.80 21.51
C SER A 753 7.32 0.41 21.99
N PHE A 754 8.59 0.21 22.37
CA PHE A 754 9.50 1.30 22.74
C PHE A 754 9.73 2.30 21.59
N LEU A 755 9.75 1.80 20.34
CA LEU A 755 9.87 2.62 19.13
C LEU A 755 8.54 3.26 18.68
N GLY A 756 7.45 3.05 19.42
CA GLY A 756 6.13 3.62 19.15
C GLY A 756 5.38 2.94 17.99
N ASP A 757 5.69 1.68 17.66
CA ASP A 757 4.95 0.92 16.65
C ASP A 757 3.63 0.39 17.24
N LYS A 758 2.50 0.93 16.77
CA LYS A 758 1.15 0.53 17.18
C LYS A 758 0.84 -0.95 16.92
N ARG A 759 1.57 -1.62 16.01
CA ARG A 759 1.39 -3.06 15.78
C ARG A 759 1.83 -3.91 16.97
N ALA A 760 2.77 -3.40 17.78
CA ALA A 760 3.18 -4.07 19.00
C ALA A 760 2.01 -4.18 20.01
N GLU A 761 1.21 -3.11 20.13
CA GLU A 761 0.02 -3.06 20.98
C GLU A 761 -1.07 -4.04 20.50
N ASN A 762 -1.34 -4.09 19.19
CA ASN A 762 -2.30 -5.04 18.61
C ASN A 762 -1.88 -6.49 18.82
N ALA A 763 -0.59 -6.80 18.64
CA ALA A 763 -0.07 -8.14 18.89
C ALA A 763 -0.19 -8.55 20.37
N ARG A 764 -0.02 -7.61 21.31
CA ARG A 764 -0.23 -7.85 22.75
C ARG A 764 -1.69 -8.14 23.09
N ALA A 765 -2.66 -7.59 22.35
CA ALA A 765 -4.08 -7.85 22.55
C ALA A 765 -4.49 -9.32 22.27
N MET A 766 -3.66 -10.07 21.54
CA MET A 766 -3.86 -11.51 21.30
C MET A 766 -3.25 -12.40 22.40
N TRP A 767 -2.38 -11.86 23.25
CA TRP A 767 -1.73 -12.63 24.31
C TRP A 767 -2.75 -12.99 25.39
N ASN A 768 -2.58 -14.16 26.00
CA ASN A 768 -3.45 -14.67 27.05
C ASN A 768 -4.91 -14.94 26.62
N ARG A 769 -5.20 -14.94 25.31
CA ARG A 769 -6.49 -15.43 24.78
C ARG A 769 -6.59 -16.94 24.96
N PRO A 770 -7.73 -17.49 25.41
CA PRO A 770 -7.89 -18.93 25.59
C PRO A 770 -7.92 -19.67 24.26
N LEU A 771 -7.21 -20.79 24.17
CA LEU A 771 -7.17 -21.65 22.96
C LEU A 771 -8.47 -22.42 22.74
N LYS A 772 -9.31 -22.54 23.78
CA LYS A 772 -10.68 -23.04 23.69
C LYS A 772 -11.64 -21.90 24.01
N THR A 773 -12.73 -21.80 23.27
CA THR A 773 -13.74 -20.78 23.50
C THR A 773 -14.52 -21.10 24.77
N VAL A 774 -14.44 -20.20 25.76
CA VAL A 774 -15.30 -20.18 26.96
C VAL A 774 -16.29 -19.05 26.82
N TYR A 775 -17.56 -19.32 27.09
CA TYR A 775 -18.59 -18.30 27.05
C TYR A 775 -19.62 -18.48 28.15
N ILE A 776 -20.34 -17.41 28.46
CA ILE A 776 -21.45 -17.40 29.41
C ILE A 776 -22.68 -17.94 28.68
N SER A 777 -23.11 -19.16 29.01
CA SER A 777 -24.26 -19.81 28.37
C SER A 777 -25.60 -19.30 28.88
N ASP A 778 -25.66 -18.88 30.14
CA ASP A 778 -26.85 -18.27 30.73
C ASP A 778 -26.50 -17.37 31.92
N CYS A 779 -27.34 -16.39 32.24
CA CYS A 779 -27.17 -15.53 33.41
C CYS A 779 -28.52 -14.94 33.86
N GLY A 780 -28.64 -14.61 35.14
CA GLY A 780 -29.89 -14.09 35.70
C GLY A 780 -29.83 -13.75 37.19
N ASP A 781 -30.96 -13.27 37.71
CA ASP A 781 -31.15 -13.03 39.14
C ASP A 781 -31.27 -14.35 39.90
N PHE A 782 -30.65 -14.44 41.08
CA PHE A 782 -30.78 -15.61 41.94
C PHE A 782 -31.68 -15.28 43.14
N LYS A 783 -32.99 -15.44 42.97
CA LYS A 783 -33.98 -15.20 44.03
C LYS A 783 -33.85 -16.24 45.14
N VAL A 784 -33.34 -15.82 46.30
CA VAL A 784 -33.31 -16.66 47.51
C VAL A 784 -34.59 -16.45 48.32
N THR A 785 -35.25 -17.55 48.69
CA THR A 785 -36.50 -17.54 49.47
C THR A 785 -36.33 -17.31 50.98
N LYS A 786 -35.11 -17.08 51.49
CA LYS A 786 -34.84 -16.72 52.91
C LYS A 786 -33.59 -15.83 53.07
N PRO A 787 -33.64 -14.76 53.88
CA PRO A 787 -32.47 -13.95 54.23
C PRO A 787 -31.84 -14.50 55.52
N SER A 788 -30.68 -15.15 55.44
CA SER A 788 -29.65 -15.13 56.52
C SER A 788 -28.48 -16.07 56.22
N LEU A 789 -27.29 -15.48 56.13
CA LEU A 789 -26.13 -15.74 57.00
C LEU A 789 -24.95 -14.96 56.39
N PRO A 790 -24.23 -14.14 57.17
CA PRO A 790 -23.02 -13.49 56.70
C PRO A 790 -21.94 -14.57 56.47
N PRO A 791 -21.21 -14.58 55.36
CA PRO A 791 -19.89 -15.19 55.38
C PRO A 791 -19.02 -14.23 56.20
N SER A 792 -18.91 -14.47 57.50
CA SER A 792 -17.77 -13.98 58.27
C SER A 792 -16.50 -14.43 57.55
N LEU A 793 -15.67 -13.49 57.13
CA LEU A 793 -14.29 -13.75 56.74
C LEU A 793 -13.63 -14.62 57.82
N PRO A 794 -12.98 -15.75 57.49
CA PRO A 794 -11.77 -16.12 58.22
C PRO A 794 -10.65 -15.12 57.90
#